data_AF-A0A2U3KPP9-F1
#
_entry.id   AF-A0A2U3KPP9-F1
#
_cell.length_a   1.000
_cell.length_b   1.000
_cell.length_c   1.000
_cell.angle_alpha   90.00
_cell.angle_beta   90.00
_cell.angle_gamma   90.00
#
_symmetry.space_group_name_H-M   'P 1'
#
loop_
_entity.id
_entity.type
_entity.pdbx_description
1 polymer ?
#
loop_
_entity_poly.entity_id
_entity_poly.type
_entity_poly.pdbx_seq_one_letter_code
_entity_poly.pdbx_strand_id
1 'polypeptide(L)'
;MTADTTAVTGTYHFTATSGGVTSSPVVVTVSQAAPSSVAVTSITVTGAGNATSVQNGSTLQIRAAVSPSNATNPSVTWSVTPGTGTATISPTGLLTGTGNGTVTVTATANDGSNVFRTMTVTVTPTPTPTPPNNGGGGSPTLTPTPPTITGVVVDGTTGTKVSNITATVTTATDGTDTVTMSATQTVELKQPDGTVSPITDTSKVTITTSTGAAVPVAVDGTIQISSLAKGTNNNFSISYDLGNGQKIIMGTMNITVDNSGNVTLTTTLIDPYGIITDAATGKSISGVNVTLYYADTAQNKAAGKTPNTVVQLPSIDGFKPNNNADPQVSDTSGAYGFMVFPNSDYYIVATKDGYAKYTSPTISVGQDIVKWDFKMNAITVTYDGNGSTNGSVPTDSTTYAQGATVTVLGNTGNLVKTGYTFVGWNTAADGSGISYTAGSTFAVGSSNVILYAQWTANQTYTVTYNGNENTGGSVPSDINNYTSGAAITVLGNTGNLVKTGYTFAGWNTAADGSGTSYTAGNTFAMDSANVTLYAQWTANQTYTITYDGNGSTNGSVPTDSTTYAQGATVTVLGNTGNLVKTGYTFVGWNTAADGSGLSYTAGNTFAVGSVNVTLYAQWTANQTYTLTYTAGANGSIIGTTPQTVPSGASGTPVTAVPNTGYYFVYWSDGNTSATRTDSNVINNLDVTATFAPTIISSGGHGGGSTVPTVPTVPTVPTTPTTPITPPTTPITSVTRLAGANRVDTAIAIAKASYTGQLSNVILATADNFPDALSGSVLAHKLNAPILLVGSSADDQDKILSYLKDNLSTAGTVYVIGGSSAVGDDIVSQVTAEGFTNITRLSGADRYETALKIVDALDVKTGTPVVLVNGENYPDALSISSVAADMQYPIFLVNGDSLTDAVAQKITTINPTKVYIIGSQGVVSQAIQDQVTKLTSLDPSNIVRLGGADRFETSLAVAQYFNQTGQTTCIATGNNFPDALAGSAYAAKANAPIILTGSTLSDDAIAYLKTRKMTGVTIFGGEGVVSKDIEQQLSQILAK
;
A
#
# COMPACT_ATOMS: atom_id res chain seq x y z
N MET A 1 -12.52 -34.02 1.53
CA MET A 1 -12.48 -34.99 2.63
C MET A 1 -12.34 -34.22 3.92
N THR A 2 -13.13 -34.52 4.95
CA THR A 2 -12.83 -34.10 6.33
C THR A 2 -11.95 -35.16 6.97
N ALA A 3 -10.80 -34.76 7.51
CA ALA A 3 -9.89 -35.66 8.20
C ALA A 3 -10.02 -35.45 9.71
N ASP A 4 -10.29 -36.53 10.44
CA ASP A 4 -10.16 -36.57 11.90
C ASP A 4 -8.68 -36.41 12.28
N THR A 5 -8.37 -35.51 13.23
CA THR A 5 -7.00 -35.14 13.59
C THR A 5 -6.41 -36.00 14.71
N THR A 6 -6.98 -37.18 14.98
CA THR A 6 -6.56 -38.08 16.09
C THR A 6 -5.68 -39.26 15.65
N ALA A 7 -4.68 -38.99 14.80
CA ALA A 7 -3.53 -39.85 14.45
C ALA A 7 -3.89 -41.11 13.59
N VAL A 8 -2.98 -41.99 13.13
CA VAL A 8 -1.55 -42.28 13.40
C VAL A 8 -0.79 -42.53 12.07
N THR A 9 0.55 -42.39 12.09
CA THR A 9 1.54 -42.72 11.04
C THR A 9 1.15 -43.85 10.08
N GLY A 10 1.28 -43.65 8.75
CA GLY A 10 0.88 -44.66 7.77
C GLY A 10 1.18 -44.32 6.30
N THR A 11 0.87 -45.28 5.41
CA THR A 11 0.95 -45.11 3.95
C THR A 11 -0.46 -45.09 3.37
N TYR A 12 -0.78 -44.03 2.63
CA TYR A 12 -2.12 -43.76 2.11
C TYR A 12 -2.13 -43.80 0.59
N HIS A 13 -3.16 -44.43 0.02
CA HIS A 13 -3.34 -44.57 -1.42
C HIS A 13 -4.53 -43.70 -1.86
N PHE A 14 -4.27 -42.67 -2.66
CA PHE A 14 -5.28 -41.75 -3.16
C PHE A 14 -5.53 -42.00 -4.65
N THR A 15 -6.76 -42.37 -4.99
CA THR A 15 -7.24 -42.46 -6.39
C THR A 15 -8.35 -41.45 -6.61
N ALA A 16 -8.25 -40.65 -7.66
CA ALA A 16 -9.34 -39.80 -8.13
C ALA A 16 -10.16 -40.56 -9.17
N THR A 17 -11.50 -40.53 -9.07
CA THR A 17 -12.40 -41.10 -10.07
C THR A 17 -13.29 -40.01 -10.65
N SER A 18 -13.29 -39.88 -11.98
CA SER A 18 -14.19 -38.98 -12.71
C SER A 18 -14.66 -39.65 -13.99
N GLY A 19 -15.94 -39.47 -14.36
CA GLY A 19 -16.52 -40.10 -15.56
C GLY A 19 -16.47 -41.63 -15.59
N GLY A 20 -16.27 -42.30 -14.45
CA GLY A 20 -16.08 -43.75 -14.36
C GLY A 20 -14.64 -44.25 -14.61
N VAL A 21 -13.70 -43.36 -14.90
CA VAL A 21 -12.26 -43.70 -14.99
C VAL A 21 -11.58 -43.33 -13.68
N THR A 22 -10.82 -44.27 -13.11
CA THR A 22 -10.07 -44.11 -11.86
C THR A 22 -8.58 -43.92 -12.16
N SER A 23 -7.94 -42.92 -11.55
CA SER A 23 -6.52 -42.67 -11.70
C SER A 23 -5.67 -43.82 -11.13
N SER A 24 -4.43 -43.95 -11.59
CA SER A 24 -3.42 -44.69 -10.84
C SER A 24 -3.32 -44.14 -9.40
N PRO A 25 -3.11 -45.00 -8.38
CA PRO A 25 -3.05 -44.55 -6.99
C PRO A 25 -1.80 -43.72 -6.74
N VAL A 26 -1.99 -42.47 -6.27
CA VAL A 26 -0.93 -41.65 -5.70
C VAL A 26 -0.66 -42.17 -4.29
N VAL A 27 0.55 -42.68 -4.05
CA VAL A 27 0.96 -43.22 -2.76
C VAL A 27 1.66 -42.13 -1.95
N VAL A 28 1.12 -41.79 -0.78
CA VAL A 28 1.69 -40.80 0.14
C VAL A 28 2.05 -41.51 1.45
N THR A 29 3.34 -41.61 1.73
CA THR A 29 3.86 -42.19 2.97
C THR A 29 4.07 -41.08 4.00
N VAL A 30 3.28 -41.07 5.07
CA VAL A 30 3.44 -40.14 6.19
C VAL A 30 4.23 -40.84 7.29
N SER A 31 5.56 -40.70 7.24
CA SER A 31 6.48 -41.18 8.27
C SER A 31 6.71 -40.12 9.34
N GLN A 32 6.59 -40.49 10.61
CA GLN A 32 7.13 -39.70 11.71
C GLN A 32 8.65 -39.70 11.62
N ALA A 33 9.28 -38.52 11.63
CA ALA A 33 10.73 -38.41 11.76
C ALA A 33 11.16 -39.05 13.09
N ALA A 34 12.22 -39.87 13.07
CA ALA A 34 12.69 -40.53 14.29
C ALA A 34 12.98 -39.49 15.38
N PRO A 35 12.52 -39.69 16.63
CA PRO A 35 12.76 -38.73 17.70
C PRO A 35 14.27 -38.54 17.88
N SER A 36 14.72 -37.29 17.91
CA SER A 36 16.13 -36.96 18.10
C SER A 36 16.59 -37.51 19.45
N SER A 37 17.44 -38.52 19.42
CA SER A 37 18.00 -39.15 20.62
C SER A 37 18.82 -38.10 21.38
N VAL A 38 18.31 -37.67 22.53
CA VAL A 38 19.00 -36.74 23.42
C VAL A 38 20.10 -37.52 24.11
N ALA A 39 21.34 -37.33 23.65
CA ALA A 39 22.51 -37.95 24.25
C ALA A 39 22.82 -37.33 25.62
N VAL A 40 23.44 -38.12 26.50
CA VAL A 40 24.06 -37.65 27.73
C VAL A 40 25.23 -36.73 27.38
N THR A 41 25.24 -35.53 27.96
CA THR A 41 26.33 -34.55 27.80
C THR A 41 27.22 -34.47 29.04
N SER A 42 26.68 -34.80 30.22
CA SER A 42 27.44 -34.87 31.46
C SER A 42 26.84 -35.84 32.48
N ILE A 43 27.71 -36.34 33.34
CA ILE A 43 27.38 -37.12 34.54
C ILE A 43 27.98 -36.39 35.73
N THR A 44 27.40 -36.51 36.92
CA THR A 44 28.09 -36.28 38.20
C THR A 44 28.02 -37.55 39.05
N VAL A 45 29.04 -37.80 39.87
CA VAL A 45 29.15 -38.99 40.74
C VAL A 45 29.34 -38.53 42.17
N THR A 46 28.52 -39.03 43.10
CA THR A 46 28.55 -38.64 44.52
C THR A 46 28.33 -39.84 45.45
N GLY A 47 28.94 -39.81 46.63
CA GLY A 47 28.62 -40.75 47.71
C GLY A 47 27.34 -40.33 48.45
N ALA A 48 26.65 -41.28 49.08
CA ALA A 48 25.56 -40.97 50.00
C ALA A 48 26.04 -40.03 51.12
N GLY A 49 25.29 -38.95 51.38
CA GLY A 49 25.73 -37.89 52.31
C GLY A 49 26.98 -37.13 51.85
N ASN A 50 27.33 -37.17 50.56
CA ASN A 50 28.58 -36.68 49.98
C ASN A 50 29.85 -37.33 50.54
N ALA A 51 29.75 -38.52 51.16
CA ALA A 51 30.89 -39.22 51.72
C ALA A 51 31.89 -39.66 50.64
N THR A 52 33.17 -39.33 50.87
CA THR A 52 34.33 -39.71 50.02
C THR A 52 35.18 -40.82 50.66
N SER A 53 34.69 -41.47 51.71
CA SER A 53 35.37 -42.57 52.38
C SER A 53 34.40 -43.67 52.85
N VAL A 54 34.92 -44.88 53.01
CA VAL A 54 34.20 -46.07 53.50
C VAL A 54 35.15 -46.90 54.36
N GLN A 55 34.67 -47.51 55.44
CA GLN A 55 35.52 -48.42 56.23
C GLN A 55 35.71 -49.75 55.49
N ASN A 56 36.86 -50.40 55.67
CA ASN A 56 37.12 -51.74 55.15
C ASN A 56 36.11 -52.74 55.77
N GLY A 57 35.51 -53.57 54.92
CA GLY A 57 34.38 -54.45 55.26
C GLY A 57 33.01 -53.75 55.29
N SER A 58 32.94 -52.43 55.14
CA SER A 58 31.68 -51.66 55.08
C SER A 58 31.31 -51.24 53.66
N THR A 59 30.07 -50.77 53.50
CA THR A 59 29.52 -50.33 52.21
C THR A 59 29.20 -48.84 52.17
N LEU A 60 29.30 -48.24 50.99
CA LEU A 60 28.90 -46.88 50.69
C LEU A 60 28.09 -46.87 49.38
N GLN A 61 26.87 -46.35 49.42
CA GLN A 61 26.07 -46.17 48.22
C GLN A 61 26.60 -44.98 47.41
N ILE A 62 27.09 -45.24 46.20
CA ILE A 62 27.44 -44.23 45.21
C ILE A 62 26.22 -43.96 44.32
N ARG A 63 26.07 -42.73 43.84
CA ARG A 63 24.99 -42.27 42.97
C ARG A 63 25.57 -41.56 41.76
N ALA A 64 24.89 -41.67 40.63
CA ALA A 64 25.14 -40.88 39.44
C ALA A 64 23.91 -40.01 39.17
N ALA A 65 24.12 -38.73 38.81
CA ALA A 65 23.10 -37.90 38.19
C ALA A 65 23.53 -37.63 36.74
N VAL A 66 22.57 -37.65 35.82
CA VAL A 66 22.80 -37.62 34.37
C VAL A 66 22.12 -36.40 33.78
N SER A 67 22.81 -35.72 32.87
CA SER A 67 22.35 -34.48 32.25
C SER A 67 22.55 -34.52 30.72
N PRO A 68 21.59 -34.01 29.93
CA PRO A 68 20.33 -33.39 30.37
C PRO A 68 19.34 -34.43 30.93
N SER A 69 18.40 -34.00 31.77
CA SER A 69 17.47 -34.89 32.48
C SER A 69 16.44 -35.59 31.56
N ASN A 70 16.32 -35.14 30.30
CA ASN A 70 15.53 -35.76 29.25
C ASN A 70 16.38 -36.63 28.28
N ALA A 71 17.62 -37.00 28.66
CA ALA A 71 18.45 -37.92 27.88
C ALA A 71 17.71 -39.25 27.62
N THR A 72 17.78 -39.74 26.38
CA THR A 72 16.94 -40.87 25.91
C THR A 72 17.30 -42.21 26.56
N ASN A 73 18.54 -42.37 27.05
CA ASN A 73 18.93 -43.45 27.95
C ASN A 73 19.80 -42.88 29.10
N PRO A 74 19.21 -42.52 30.25
CA PRO A 74 19.95 -41.95 31.38
C PRO A 74 20.58 -43.01 32.29
N SER A 75 20.68 -44.28 31.86
CA SER A 75 21.32 -45.33 32.65
C SER A 75 22.85 -45.30 32.53
N VAL A 76 23.52 -45.70 33.60
CA VAL A 76 24.99 -45.79 33.67
C VAL A 76 25.45 -47.20 34.02
N THR A 77 26.62 -47.59 33.52
CA THR A 77 27.36 -48.75 33.99
C THR A 77 28.39 -48.30 35.02
N TRP A 78 28.47 -49.04 36.14
CA TRP A 78 29.42 -48.81 37.22
C TRP A 78 30.66 -49.69 37.08
N SER A 79 31.83 -49.13 37.36
CA SER A 79 33.07 -49.88 37.56
C SER A 79 33.89 -49.28 38.71
N VAL A 80 34.85 -50.04 39.24
CA VAL A 80 35.81 -49.57 40.24
C VAL A 80 37.21 -50.04 39.88
N THR A 81 38.16 -49.12 39.91
CA THR A 81 39.58 -49.37 39.65
C THR A 81 40.36 -49.26 40.97
N PRO A 82 41.16 -50.27 41.36
CA PRO A 82 42.06 -50.16 42.50
C PRO A 82 43.04 -48.99 42.35
N GLY A 83 43.24 -48.25 43.43
CA GLY A 83 44.27 -47.22 43.56
C GLY A 83 45.38 -47.74 44.47
N THR A 84 45.54 -47.14 45.65
CA THR A 84 46.36 -47.74 46.73
C THR A 84 45.60 -48.75 47.59
N GLY A 85 44.27 -48.83 47.45
CA GLY A 85 43.40 -49.81 48.11
C GLY A 85 42.53 -50.59 47.13
N THR A 86 41.63 -51.42 47.66
CA THR A 86 40.73 -52.28 46.87
C THR A 86 39.29 -52.20 47.35
N ALA A 87 38.36 -52.35 46.40
CA ALA A 87 36.92 -52.36 46.64
C ALA A 87 36.20 -53.12 45.51
N THR A 88 34.94 -53.45 45.71
CA THR A 88 34.02 -53.95 44.67
C THR A 88 32.79 -53.03 44.58
N ILE A 89 32.16 -52.92 43.42
CA ILE A 89 30.93 -52.13 43.24
C ILE A 89 29.83 -52.94 42.55
N SER A 90 28.59 -52.79 42.99
CA SER A 90 27.42 -53.43 42.37
C SER A 90 26.96 -52.68 41.09
N PRO A 91 26.15 -53.32 40.22
CA PRO A 91 25.43 -52.63 39.15
C PRO A 91 24.48 -51.52 39.63
N THR A 92 24.14 -51.49 40.93
CA THR A 92 23.33 -50.44 41.56
C THR A 92 24.17 -49.34 42.23
N GLY A 93 25.50 -49.33 42.04
CA GLY A 93 26.40 -48.32 42.59
C GLY A 93 26.78 -48.51 44.06
N LEU A 94 26.48 -49.66 44.68
CA LEU A 94 26.87 -49.94 46.06
C LEU A 94 28.33 -50.40 46.11
N LEU A 95 29.21 -49.55 46.65
CA LEU A 95 30.64 -49.81 46.82
C LEU A 95 30.89 -50.55 48.14
N THR A 96 31.75 -51.55 48.14
CA THR A 96 32.22 -52.29 49.34
C THR A 96 33.74 -52.18 49.44
N GLY A 97 34.26 -51.64 50.54
CA GLY A 97 35.71 -51.55 50.77
C GLY A 97 36.29 -52.92 51.15
N THR A 98 37.37 -53.36 50.49
CA THR A 98 38.00 -54.68 50.73
C THR A 98 39.50 -54.60 51.10
N GLY A 99 40.14 -53.45 50.88
CA GLY A 99 41.54 -53.21 51.22
C GLY A 99 41.81 -51.72 51.39
N ASN A 100 42.52 -51.36 52.45
CA ASN A 100 42.75 -49.97 52.86
C ASN A 100 43.53 -49.19 51.78
N GLY A 101 43.20 -47.92 51.56
CA GLY A 101 43.79 -47.06 50.52
C GLY A 101 42.72 -46.48 49.59
N THR A 102 43.13 -45.83 48.49
CA THR A 102 42.19 -45.21 47.55
C THR A 102 41.69 -46.17 46.48
N VAL A 103 40.46 -45.97 46.02
CA VAL A 103 39.87 -46.60 44.82
C VAL A 103 39.17 -45.54 43.97
N THR A 104 39.14 -45.74 42.65
CA THR A 104 38.45 -44.84 41.73
C THR A 104 37.17 -45.50 41.22
N VAL A 105 36.02 -44.94 41.58
CA VAL A 105 34.71 -45.38 41.10
C VAL A 105 34.37 -44.62 39.82
N THR A 106 33.91 -45.33 38.79
CA THR A 106 33.53 -44.73 37.49
C THR A 106 32.07 -45.03 37.17
N ALA A 107 31.35 -44.02 36.66
CA ALA A 107 30.04 -44.18 36.02
C ALA A 107 30.16 -43.75 34.55
N THR A 108 29.72 -44.62 33.63
CA THR A 108 29.74 -44.39 32.18
C THR A 108 28.34 -44.50 31.61
N ALA A 109 27.93 -43.57 30.73
CA ALA A 109 26.61 -43.57 30.09
C ALA A 109 26.42 -44.75 29.13
N ASN A 110 25.23 -45.34 29.16
CA ASN A 110 24.86 -46.50 28.33
C ASN A 110 24.18 -46.12 27.00
N ASP A 111 24.16 -44.84 26.63
CA ASP A 111 23.48 -44.30 25.45
C ASP A 111 24.36 -44.25 24.17
N GLY A 112 25.65 -44.56 24.31
CA GLY A 112 26.64 -44.45 23.23
C GLY A 112 27.38 -43.11 23.15
N SER A 113 27.08 -42.15 24.04
CA SER A 113 27.79 -40.86 24.13
C SER A 113 29.28 -40.99 24.53
N ASN A 114 29.64 -42.12 25.15
CA ASN A 114 30.93 -42.36 25.83
C ASN A 114 31.23 -41.38 26.98
N VAL A 115 30.24 -40.63 27.46
CA VAL A 115 30.41 -39.74 28.63
C VAL A 115 30.57 -40.57 29.90
N PHE A 116 31.63 -40.29 30.65
CA PHE A 116 31.87 -40.88 31.97
C PHE A 116 32.30 -39.82 32.99
N ARG A 117 32.21 -40.17 34.29
CA ARG A 117 32.88 -39.46 35.38
C ARG A 117 33.40 -40.43 36.44
N THR A 118 34.44 -39.98 37.13
CA THR A 118 35.17 -40.69 38.17
C THR A 118 35.04 -39.99 39.51
N MET A 119 34.99 -40.75 40.60
CA MET A 119 35.12 -40.24 41.98
C MET A 119 36.09 -41.13 42.76
N THR A 120 37.08 -40.52 43.41
CA THR A 120 38.01 -41.23 44.31
C THR A 120 37.34 -41.44 45.67
N VAL A 121 37.43 -42.65 46.20
CA VAL A 121 36.95 -43.01 47.55
C VAL A 121 38.09 -43.62 48.36
N THR A 122 38.23 -43.19 49.61
CA THR A 122 39.25 -43.71 50.54
C THR A 122 38.68 -44.84 51.40
N VAL A 123 39.21 -46.05 51.25
CA VAL A 123 38.94 -47.19 52.13
C VAL A 123 39.79 -47.07 53.41
N THR A 124 39.15 -46.89 54.55
CA THR A 124 39.81 -46.65 55.85
C THR A 124 39.89 -47.94 56.69
N PRO A 125 40.94 -48.12 57.53
CA PRO A 125 41.07 -49.30 58.39
C PRO A 125 39.93 -49.40 59.42
N THR A 126 39.47 -50.63 59.67
CA THR A 126 38.57 -50.95 60.78
C THR A 126 39.30 -50.69 62.11
N PRO A 127 38.74 -49.91 63.05
CA PRO A 127 39.41 -49.62 64.32
C PRO A 127 39.54 -50.87 65.20
N THR A 128 40.74 -51.11 65.72
CA THR A 128 41.03 -52.29 66.56
C THR A 128 40.58 -52.05 68.01
N PRO A 129 39.82 -52.97 68.65
CA PRO A 129 39.48 -52.85 70.06
C PRO A 129 40.70 -53.08 70.95
N THR A 130 40.93 -52.19 71.92
CA THR A 130 42.01 -52.31 72.90
C THR A 130 41.63 -53.26 74.06
N PRO A 131 42.61 -53.98 74.68
CA PRO A 131 42.32 -54.88 75.80
C PRO A 131 41.88 -54.14 77.08
N PRO A 132 41.11 -54.79 77.96
CA PRO A 132 40.70 -54.17 79.23
C PRO A 132 41.87 -54.06 80.21
N ASN A 133 42.07 -52.87 80.77
CA ASN A 133 42.86 -52.68 81.99
C ASN A 133 41.91 -52.49 83.19
N ASN A 134 42.34 -52.89 84.39
CA ASN A 134 41.43 -53.17 85.50
C ASN A 134 41.67 -52.26 86.73
N GLY A 135 40.59 -51.72 87.29
CA GLY A 135 40.58 -51.03 88.59
C GLY A 135 40.41 -49.50 88.53
N GLY A 136 39.42 -48.98 89.26
CA GLY A 136 39.18 -47.54 89.42
C GLY A 136 37.73 -47.12 89.15
N GLY A 137 36.82 -47.35 90.11
CA GLY A 137 35.41 -47.03 89.94
C GLY A 137 35.11 -45.53 90.00
N GLY A 138 34.86 -44.91 88.85
CA GLY A 138 34.32 -43.55 88.72
C GLY A 138 33.30 -43.51 87.58
N SER A 139 32.12 -42.93 87.82
CA SER A 139 31.04 -42.91 86.82
C SER A 139 31.37 -41.94 85.67
N PRO A 140 31.41 -42.39 84.40
CA PRO A 140 31.65 -41.50 83.27
C PRO A 140 30.41 -40.65 82.98
N THR A 141 30.49 -39.35 83.31
CA THR A 141 29.54 -38.35 82.81
C THR A 141 29.62 -38.27 81.29
N LEU A 142 28.47 -38.31 80.61
CA LEU A 142 28.39 -38.05 79.17
C LEU A 142 28.84 -36.60 78.90
N THR A 143 29.94 -36.41 78.17
CA THR A 143 30.23 -35.12 77.53
C THR A 143 29.18 -34.87 76.46
N PRO A 144 28.40 -33.77 76.53
CA PRO A 144 27.39 -33.50 75.52
C PRO A 144 28.06 -33.14 74.19
N THR A 145 27.58 -33.73 73.09
CA THR A 145 27.95 -33.29 71.74
C THR A 145 27.54 -31.81 71.57
N PRO A 146 28.44 -30.92 71.13
CA PRO A 146 28.09 -29.51 70.94
C PRO A 146 26.88 -29.31 70.00
N PRO A 147 25.93 -28.43 70.35
CA PRO A 147 24.81 -28.13 69.46
C PRO A 147 25.30 -27.61 68.11
N THR A 148 24.67 -28.09 67.04
CA THR A 148 24.96 -27.70 65.66
C THR A 148 23.89 -26.73 65.16
N ILE A 149 24.33 -25.64 64.54
CA ILE A 149 23.49 -24.63 63.89
C ILE A 149 23.68 -24.67 62.36
N THR A 150 22.73 -24.10 61.63
CA THR A 150 22.85 -23.87 60.18
C THR A 150 22.88 -22.37 59.90
N GLY A 151 24.05 -21.86 59.54
CA GLY A 151 24.21 -20.54 58.93
C GLY A 151 23.96 -20.58 57.43
N VAL A 152 24.09 -19.43 56.76
CA VAL A 152 23.85 -19.29 55.32
C VAL A 152 24.91 -18.42 54.62
N VAL A 153 25.19 -18.75 53.37
CA VAL A 153 25.76 -17.80 52.40
C VAL A 153 24.57 -17.14 51.68
N VAL A 154 24.62 -15.82 51.48
CA VAL A 154 23.61 -15.04 50.73
C VAL A 154 24.26 -14.25 49.60
N ASP A 155 23.57 -14.06 48.48
CA ASP A 155 24.00 -13.10 47.46
C ASP A 155 23.87 -11.68 48.03
N GLY A 156 24.98 -10.91 48.01
CA GLY A 156 25.04 -9.58 48.62
C GLY A 156 24.16 -8.52 47.94
N THR A 157 23.65 -8.80 46.73
CA THR A 157 22.80 -7.90 45.94
C THR A 157 21.31 -8.15 46.22
N THR A 158 20.91 -9.41 46.34
CA THR A 158 19.50 -9.82 46.46
C THR A 158 19.10 -10.23 47.86
N GLY A 159 20.06 -10.52 48.74
CA GLY A 159 19.84 -11.13 50.05
C GLY A 159 19.36 -12.59 50.00
N THR A 160 19.26 -13.21 48.81
CA THR A 160 18.76 -14.58 48.68
C THR A 160 19.80 -15.58 49.16
N LYS A 161 19.35 -16.57 49.93
CA LYS A 161 20.14 -17.72 50.35
C LYS A 161 20.70 -18.49 49.15
N VAL A 162 22.00 -18.79 49.23
CA VAL A 162 22.79 -19.50 48.22
C VAL A 162 23.11 -20.92 48.70
N SER A 163 23.68 -21.06 49.90
CA SER A 163 24.12 -22.34 50.46
C SER A 163 23.90 -22.42 51.99
N ASN A 164 24.35 -23.51 52.61
CA ASN A 164 24.30 -23.75 54.05
C ASN A 164 25.71 -23.77 54.64
N ILE A 165 25.91 -23.07 55.76
CA ILE A 165 27.11 -23.22 56.60
C ILE A 165 26.74 -24.11 57.79
N THR A 166 27.48 -25.19 58.00
CA THR A 166 27.37 -26.03 59.19
C THR A 166 28.34 -25.51 60.25
N ALA A 167 27.84 -25.15 61.42
CA ALA A 167 28.67 -24.67 62.51
C ALA A 167 28.26 -25.30 63.85
N THR A 168 29.21 -25.50 64.76
CA THR A 168 28.95 -25.95 66.14
C THR A 168 29.12 -24.78 67.12
N VAL A 169 28.29 -24.76 68.16
CA VAL A 169 28.31 -23.75 69.21
C VAL A 169 28.72 -24.39 70.53
N THR A 170 29.61 -23.73 71.27
CA THR A 170 30.05 -24.14 72.61
C THR A 170 30.00 -22.95 73.56
N THR A 171 29.10 -22.99 74.54
CA THR A 171 28.98 -21.95 75.56
C THR A 171 30.01 -22.19 76.67
N ALA A 172 30.83 -21.18 76.96
CA ALA A 172 31.79 -21.19 78.06
C ALA A 172 31.11 -20.92 79.41
N THR A 173 31.82 -21.17 80.51
CA THR A 173 31.31 -21.01 81.89
C THR A 173 31.03 -19.57 82.28
N ASP A 174 31.48 -18.59 81.50
CA ASP A 174 31.16 -17.16 81.65
C ASP A 174 29.86 -16.75 80.91
N GLY A 175 29.25 -17.66 80.16
CA GLY A 175 28.04 -17.41 79.38
C GLY A 175 28.28 -16.84 77.97
N THR A 176 29.54 -16.77 77.52
CA THR A 176 29.88 -16.42 76.13
C THR A 176 29.93 -17.66 75.24
N ASP A 177 29.60 -17.50 73.96
CA ASP A 177 29.59 -18.58 72.97
C ASP A 177 30.87 -18.57 72.12
N THR A 178 31.32 -19.77 71.75
CA THR A 178 32.32 -20.01 70.71
C THR A 178 31.67 -20.76 69.54
N VAL A 179 31.75 -20.18 68.35
CA VAL A 179 31.23 -20.75 67.10
C VAL A 179 32.39 -21.31 66.27
N THR A 180 32.28 -22.57 65.86
CA THR A 180 33.27 -23.27 65.02
C THR A 180 32.64 -23.66 63.68
N MET A 181 33.29 -23.34 62.56
CA MET A 181 32.78 -23.57 61.20
C MET A 181 33.92 -23.90 60.21
N SER A 182 33.59 -24.35 58.99
CA SER A 182 34.58 -24.66 57.95
C SER A 182 34.70 -23.55 56.90
N ALA A 183 35.92 -23.06 56.67
CA ALA A 183 36.21 -21.95 55.75
C ALA A 183 35.73 -22.19 54.31
N THR A 184 35.66 -23.44 53.86
CA THR A 184 35.15 -23.77 52.51
C THR A 184 33.64 -23.63 52.39
N GLN A 185 32.88 -23.68 53.50
CA GLN A 185 31.44 -23.32 53.50
C GLN A 185 31.24 -21.81 53.74
N THR A 186 32.18 -21.17 54.42
CA THR A 186 32.13 -19.76 54.81
C THR A 186 32.57 -18.79 53.70
N VAL A 187 33.46 -19.23 52.80
CA VAL A 187 34.09 -18.38 51.77
C VAL A 187 33.87 -19.00 50.39
N GLU A 188 32.67 -18.76 49.86
CA GLU A 188 32.27 -19.23 48.53
C GLU A 188 32.35 -18.11 47.49
N LEU A 189 32.84 -18.46 46.30
CA LEU A 189 32.86 -17.61 45.11
C LEU A 189 31.77 -18.05 44.14
N LYS A 190 30.99 -17.08 43.66
CA LYS A 190 30.18 -17.21 42.47
C LYS A 190 31.10 -17.42 41.27
N GLN A 191 30.75 -18.35 40.39
CA GLN A 191 31.51 -18.70 39.20
C GLN A 191 30.92 -18.01 37.96
N PRO A 192 31.68 -17.84 36.86
CA PRO A 192 31.20 -17.24 35.61
C PRO A 192 29.99 -17.95 34.99
N ASP A 193 29.87 -19.26 35.22
CA ASP A 193 28.78 -20.13 34.79
C ASP A 193 27.55 -20.05 35.71
N GLY A 194 27.57 -19.17 36.73
CA GLY A 194 26.52 -19.01 37.73
C GLY A 194 26.51 -20.09 38.83
N THR A 195 27.41 -21.08 38.78
CA THR A 195 27.60 -22.02 39.88
C THR A 195 28.33 -21.35 41.05
N VAL A 196 28.46 -22.08 42.16
CA VAL A 196 29.13 -21.61 43.37
C VAL A 196 30.21 -22.62 43.73
N SER A 197 31.35 -22.14 44.22
CA SER A 197 32.48 -23.00 44.61
C SER A 197 33.22 -22.42 45.81
N PRO A 198 33.76 -23.26 46.71
CA PRO A 198 34.60 -22.79 47.80
C PRO A 198 35.87 -22.13 47.27
N ILE A 199 36.45 -21.22 48.05
CA ILE A 199 37.81 -20.76 47.79
C ILE A 199 38.80 -21.93 47.92
N THR A 200 39.67 -22.08 46.92
CA THR A 200 40.59 -23.22 46.77
C THR A 200 41.74 -23.19 47.78
N ASP A 201 42.26 -21.99 48.06
CA ASP A 201 43.35 -21.76 48.99
C ASP A 201 42.85 -20.97 50.22
N THR A 202 42.36 -21.69 51.21
CA THR A 202 41.88 -21.11 52.48
C THR A 202 43.01 -20.56 53.35
N SER A 203 44.28 -20.88 53.08
CA SER A 203 45.43 -20.39 53.88
C SER A 203 45.69 -18.89 53.69
N LYS A 204 45.26 -18.34 52.56
CA LYS A 204 45.29 -16.90 52.24
C LYS A 204 44.10 -16.12 52.80
N VAL A 205 43.08 -16.79 53.33
CA VAL A 205 41.92 -16.13 53.95
C VAL A 205 42.31 -15.58 55.32
N THR A 206 41.95 -14.33 55.59
CA THR A 206 42.02 -13.71 56.92
C THR A 206 40.66 -13.11 57.25
N ILE A 207 40.02 -13.59 58.32
CA ILE A 207 38.81 -12.96 58.86
C ILE A 207 39.26 -11.89 59.86
N THR A 208 38.68 -10.70 59.82
CA THR A 208 39.10 -9.57 60.68
C THR A 208 37.92 -8.93 61.38
N THR A 209 38.02 -8.67 62.68
CA THR A 209 37.00 -7.95 63.45
C THR A 209 36.86 -6.49 62.99
N SER A 210 35.75 -5.84 63.36
CA SER A 210 35.60 -4.38 63.27
C SER A 210 36.67 -3.57 64.03
N THR A 211 37.42 -4.21 64.94
CA THR A 211 38.55 -3.62 65.68
C THR A 211 39.93 -3.92 65.07
N GLY A 212 39.99 -4.61 63.92
CA GLY A 212 41.25 -4.93 63.22
C GLY A 212 41.97 -6.18 63.75
N ALA A 213 41.37 -6.94 64.67
CA ALA A 213 41.95 -8.19 65.17
C ALA A 213 41.70 -9.34 64.19
N ALA A 214 42.75 -10.10 63.85
CA ALA A 214 42.67 -11.22 62.93
C ALA A 214 42.18 -12.50 63.63
N VAL A 215 41.17 -13.15 63.04
CA VAL A 215 40.74 -14.52 63.32
C VAL A 215 41.42 -15.42 62.27
N PRO A 216 42.38 -16.27 62.65
CA PRO A 216 43.07 -17.14 61.70
C PRO A 216 42.16 -18.29 61.25
N VAL A 217 42.34 -18.71 59.99
CA VAL A 217 41.88 -20.03 59.54
C VAL A 217 42.94 -21.06 59.94
N ALA A 218 42.52 -22.15 60.56
CA ALA A 218 43.41 -23.24 60.96
C ALA A 218 43.82 -24.10 59.75
N VAL A 219 44.89 -24.90 59.92
CA VAL A 219 45.52 -25.70 58.84
C VAL A 219 44.58 -26.77 58.26
N ASP A 220 43.56 -27.19 59.01
CA ASP A 220 42.48 -28.09 58.59
C ASP A 220 41.32 -27.37 57.88
N GLY A 221 41.39 -26.04 57.73
CA GLY A 221 40.31 -25.19 57.20
C GLY A 221 39.26 -24.78 58.23
N THR A 222 39.47 -25.03 59.52
CA THR A 222 38.53 -24.64 60.59
C THR A 222 38.66 -23.16 60.96
N ILE A 223 37.53 -22.49 61.17
CA ILE A 223 37.43 -21.13 61.75
C ILE A 223 36.81 -21.27 63.14
N GLN A 224 37.38 -20.59 64.14
CA GLN A 224 36.81 -20.48 65.48
C GLN A 224 36.69 -19.01 65.88
N ILE A 225 35.49 -18.61 66.31
CA ILE A 225 35.20 -17.26 66.81
C ILE A 225 34.64 -17.40 68.22
N SER A 226 35.40 -16.92 69.21
CA SER A 226 35.12 -17.07 70.64
C SER A 226 34.65 -15.78 71.31
N SER A 227 34.19 -15.90 72.56
CA SER A 227 33.80 -14.78 73.44
C SER A 227 32.62 -13.94 72.91
N LEU A 228 31.72 -14.57 72.14
CA LEU A 228 30.51 -13.93 71.64
C LEU A 228 29.48 -13.84 72.78
N ALA A 229 29.21 -12.62 73.26
CA ALA A 229 28.24 -12.41 74.34
C ALA A 229 26.79 -12.40 73.81
N LYS A 230 25.82 -12.78 74.65
CA LYS A 230 24.40 -12.73 74.30
C LYS A 230 23.91 -11.29 74.06
N GLY A 231 22.99 -11.13 73.13
CA GLY A 231 22.50 -9.82 72.68
C GLY A 231 23.46 -9.05 71.77
N THR A 232 24.55 -9.67 71.28
CA THR A 232 25.53 -9.00 70.41
C THR A 232 25.34 -9.32 68.93
N ASN A 233 25.74 -8.36 68.09
CA ASN A 233 25.78 -8.48 66.65
C ASN A 233 27.21 -8.19 66.18
N ASN A 234 27.88 -9.20 65.61
CA ASN A 234 29.32 -9.20 65.38
C ASN A 234 29.61 -9.23 63.88
N ASN A 235 30.23 -8.17 63.37
CA ASN A 235 30.60 -8.03 61.96
C ASN A 235 32.11 -8.27 61.78
N PHE A 236 32.45 -9.05 60.76
CA PHE A 236 33.82 -9.34 60.35
C PHE A 236 33.99 -9.12 58.85
N SER A 237 35.14 -8.61 58.42
CA SER A 237 35.54 -8.61 57.01
C SER A 237 36.27 -9.91 56.65
N ILE A 238 36.01 -10.44 55.46
CA ILE A 238 36.69 -11.58 54.89
C ILE A 238 37.69 -11.04 53.87
N SER A 239 38.99 -11.16 54.18
CA SER A 239 40.08 -10.69 53.33
C SER A 239 40.87 -11.85 52.72
N TYR A 240 41.47 -11.62 51.55
CA TYR A 240 42.34 -12.58 50.87
C TYR A 240 43.72 -11.98 50.58
N ASP A 241 44.78 -12.72 50.90
CA ASP A 241 46.16 -12.33 50.60
C ASP A 241 46.54 -12.72 49.17
N LEU A 242 46.99 -11.74 48.39
CA LEU A 242 47.39 -11.91 46.98
C LEU A 242 48.77 -12.60 46.83
N GLY A 243 49.41 -13.01 47.93
CA GLY A 243 50.69 -13.72 47.95
C GLY A 243 51.91 -12.80 47.91
N ASN A 244 51.70 -11.48 47.84
CA ASN A 244 52.74 -10.45 47.93
C ASN A 244 52.63 -9.59 49.20
N GLY A 245 51.78 -9.99 50.17
CA GLY A 245 51.50 -9.25 51.40
C GLY A 245 50.47 -8.13 51.25
N GLN A 246 49.88 -7.93 50.06
CA GLN A 246 48.72 -7.08 49.87
C GLN A 246 47.44 -7.92 50.01
N LYS A 247 46.45 -7.39 50.74
CA LYS A 247 45.17 -8.05 50.99
C LYS A 247 44.01 -7.22 50.44
N ILE A 248 43.02 -7.90 49.86
CA ILE A 248 41.73 -7.31 49.46
C ILE A 248 40.62 -7.82 50.34
N ILE A 249 39.60 -6.99 50.59
CA ILE A 249 38.34 -7.41 51.22
C ILE A 249 37.44 -7.95 50.11
N MET A 250 36.96 -9.17 50.27
CA MET A 250 36.16 -9.85 49.24
C MET A 250 34.72 -10.14 49.69
N GLY A 251 34.45 -10.07 50.99
CA GLY A 251 33.12 -10.31 51.55
C GLY A 251 33.04 -9.98 53.04
N THR A 252 31.88 -10.23 53.63
CA THR A 252 31.63 -10.03 55.06
C THR A 252 30.99 -11.26 55.72
N MET A 253 31.19 -11.36 57.02
CA MET A 253 30.52 -12.32 57.90
C MET A 253 29.78 -11.56 59.00
N ASN A 254 28.58 -12.02 59.32
CA ASN A 254 27.77 -11.61 60.45
C ASN A 254 27.52 -12.79 61.39
N ILE A 255 27.77 -12.60 62.69
CA ILE A 255 27.33 -13.52 63.74
C ILE A 255 26.53 -12.74 64.78
N THR A 256 25.23 -13.02 64.84
CA THR A 256 24.33 -12.47 65.85
C THR A 256 24.04 -13.55 66.89
N VAL A 257 24.24 -13.22 68.18
CA VAL A 257 23.81 -14.05 69.31
C VAL A 257 22.66 -13.30 69.99
N ASP A 258 21.44 -13.86 69.96
CA ASP A 258 20.28 -13.18 70.54
C ASP A 258 20.28 -13.17 72.08
N ASN A 259 19.30 -12.52 72.69
CA ASN A 259 19.17 -12.43 74.15
C ASN A 259 18.85 -13.79 74.84
N SER A 260 18.42 -14.80 74.07
CA SER A 260 18.22 -16.17 74.56
C SER A 260 19.51 -16.99 74.49
N GLY A 261 20.39 -16.68 73.53
CA GLY A 261 21.56 -17.48 73.15
C GLY A 261 21.38 -18.27 71.84
N ASN A 262 20.40 -17.91 70.99
CA ASN A 262 20.32 -18.45 69.64
C ASN A 262 21.36 -17.75 68.76
N VAL A 263 22.16 -18.53 68.03
CA VAL A 263 23.21 -18.02 67.15
C VAL A 263 22.74 -18.06 65.69
N THR A 264 22.79 -16.92 65.03
CA THR A 264 22.57 -16.76 63.58
C THR A 264 23.90 -16.41 62.91
N LEU A 265 24.23 -17.11 61.82
CA LEU A 265 25.45 -16.93 61.03
C LEU A 265 25.09 -16.66 59.55
N THR A 266 25.56 -15.54 59.02
CA THR A 266 25.37 -15.14 57.62
C THR A 266 26.70 -14.70 57.00
N THR A 267 26.94 -15.02 55.74
CA THR A 267 28.09 -14.51 54.95
C THR A 267 27.65 -14.08 53.55
N THR A 268 28.41 -13.20 52.91
CA THR A 268 28.15 -12.76 51.53
C THR A 268 28.88 -13.63 50.50
N LEU A 269 28.15 -14.14 49.50
CA LEU A 269 28.71 -14.75 48.30
C LEU A 269 29.61 -13.74 47.58
N ILE A 270 30.80 -14.18 47.18
CA ILE A 270 31.81 -13.33 46.55
C ILE A 270 31.62 -13.37 45.03
N ASP A 271 31.37 -12.21 44.39
CA ASP A 271 31.13 -12.09 42.94
C ASP A 271 32.15 -11.13 42.27
N PRO A 272 33.33 -11.63 41.86
CA PRO A 272 34.44 -10.84 41.35
C PRO A 272 34.45 -10.71 39.82
N TYR A 273 33.33 -11.00 39.15
CA TYR A 273 33.26 -11.08 37.68
C TYR A 273 32.45 -9.94 37.08
N GLY A 274 33.06 -9.24 36.11
CA GLY A 274 32.38 -8.32 35.20
C GLY A 274 31.92 -9.06 33.95
N ILE A 275 30.70 -8.76 33.48
CA ILE A 275 30.09 -9.38 32.30
C ILE A 275 30.10 -8.40 31.12
N ILE A 276 30.57 -8.87 29.97
CA ILE A 276 30.61 -8.13 28.71
C ILE A 276 29.44 -8.55 27.83
N THR A 277 28.61 -7.61 27.41
CA THR A 277 27.44 -7.88 26.55
C THR A 277 27.44 -7.06 25.26
N ASP A 278 26.83 -7.61 24.21
CA ASP A 278 26.53 -6.90 22.97
C ASP A 278 25.44 -5.87 23.22
N ALA A 279 25.68 -4.63 22.80
CA ALA A 279 24.83 -3.51 23.16
C ALA A 279 23.40 -3.58 22.59
N ALA A 280 23.24 -4.20 21.41
CA ALA A 280 21.98 -4.26 20.67
C ALA A 280 21.12 -5.48 21.03
N THR A 281 21.76 -6.64 21.25
CA THR A 281 21.10 -7.93 21.51
C THR A 281 21.10 -8.33 22.99
N GLY A 282 21.91 -7.69 23.83
CA GLY A 282 22.06 -8.00 25.25
C GLY A 282 22.76 -9.33 25.55
N LYS A 283 23.26 -10.05 24.53
CA LYS A 283 23.92 -11.34 24.68
C LYS A 283 25.36 -11.18 25.15
N SER A 284 25.84 -12.11 25.97
CA SER A 284 27.25 -12.17 26.39
C SER A 284 28.22 -12.28 25.22
N ILE A 285 29.35 -11.55 25.30
CA ILE A 285 30.42 -11.60 24.30
C ILE A 285 31.60 -12.43 24.83
N SER A 286 31.72 -13.64 24.32
CA SER A 286 32.91 -14.50 24.54
C SER A 286 34.08 -14.07 23.64
N GLY A 287 35.31 -14.30 24.08
CA GLY A 287 36.51 -14.05 23.28
C GLY A 287 36.87 -12.57 23.15
N VAL A 288 36.53 -11.73 24.12
CA VAL A 288 36.96 -10.33 24.19
C VAL A 288 38.29 -10.25 24.91
N ASN A 289 39.28 -9.59 24.30
CA ASN A 289 40.54 -9.28 24.97
C ASN A 289 40.32 -8.08 25.90
N VAL A 290 40.45 -8.30 27.21
CA VAL A 290 40.37 -7.27 28.25
C VAL A 290 41.75 -7.06 28.85
N THR A 291 42.14 -5.80 29.05
CA THR A 291 43.42 -5.45 29.69
C THR A 291 43.20 -4.38 30.73
N LEU A 292 43.76 -4.57 31.92
CA LEU A 292 43.71 -3.63 33.04
C LEU A 292 44.90 -2.67 32.96
N TYR A 293 44.69 -1.41 33.34
CA TYR A 293 45.73 -0.39 33.36
C TYR A 293 45.63 0.44 34.64
N TYR A 294 46.77 0.92 35.16
CA TYR A 294 46.76 1.95 36.21
C TYR A 294 46.25 3.28 35.64
N ALA A 295 45.20 3.84 36.25
CA ALA A 295 44.66 5.13 35.83
C ALA A 295 45.58 6.31 36.19
N ASP A 296 45.48 7.41 35.42
CA ASP A 296 46.30 8.62 35.61
C ASP A 296 45.83 9.53 36.78
N THR A 297 45.73 8.96 37.97
CA THR A 297 45.25 9.67 39.17
C THR A 297 46.39 10.23 40.01
N ALA A 298 46.11 11.26 40.81
CA ALA A 298 47.05 11.78 41.79
C ALA A 298 47.45 10.72 42.83
N GLN A 299 46.51 9.85 43.22
CA GLN A 299 46.75 8.74 44.16
C GLN A 299 47.72 7.70 43.59
N ASN A 300 47.54 7.26 42.34
CA ASN A 300 48.47 6.31 41.73
C ASN A 300 49.88 6.90 41.56
N LYS A 301 49.98 8.16 41.12
CA LYS A 301 51.26 8.87 40.98
C LYS A 301 51.96 9.06 42.34
N ALA A 302 51.23 9.39 43.40
CA ALA A 302 51.75 9.47 44.76
C ALA A 302 52.20 8.09 45.32
N ALA A 303 51.52 7.02 44.91
CA ALA A 303 51.88 5.63 45.23
C ALA A 303 52.99 5.05 44.32
N GLY A 304 53.66 5.87 43.49
CA GLY A 304 54.77 5.46 42.64
C GLY A 304 54.39 4.58 41.43
N LYS A 305 53.10 4.45 41.12
CA LYS A 305 52.61 3.67 39.98
C LYS A 305 52.72 4.50 38.70
N THR A 306 53.11 3.87 37.59
CA THR A 306 53.16 4.55 36.28
C THR A 306 51.77 4.55 35.65
N PRO A 307 51.20 5.71 35.27
CA PRO A 307 49.93 5.78 34.56
C PRO A 307 49.95 5.07 33.21
N ASN A 308 48.80 4.51 32.82
CA ASN A 308 48.54 3.90 31.52
C ASN A 308 49.45 2.70 31.18
N THR A 309 50.07 2.05 32.17
CA THR A 309 50.76 0.77 32.02
C THR A 309 49.86 -0.40 32.43
N VAL A 310 49.99 -1.53 31.74
CA VAL A 310 49.33 -2.81 32.07
C VAL A 310 49.67 -3.22 33.51
N VAL A 311 48.70 -3.82 34.22
CA VAL A 311 48.89 -4.19 35.63
C VAL A 311 49.56 -5.56 35.69
N GLN A 312 50.45 -5.78 36.66
CA GLN A 312 51.12 -7.07 36.86
C GLN A 312 50.55 -7.72 38.12
N LEU A 313 49.56 -8.60 37.93
CA LEU A 313 48.83 -9.28 38.99
C LEU A 313 49.44 -10.67 39.29
N PRO A 314 49.37 -11.13 40.55
CA PRO A 314 49.77 -12.47 40.91
C PRO A 314 48.73 -13.50 40.47
N SER A 315 49.20 -14.66 40.02
CA SER A 315 48.36 -15.77 39.59
C SER A 315 47.60 -16.38 40.78
N ILE A 316 46.30 -16.59 40.61
CA ILE A 316 45.41 -17.23 41.60
C ILE A 316 44.86 -18.51 40.98
N ASP A 317 45.24 -19.67 41.52
CA ASP A 317 44.90 -20.95 40.91
C ASP A 317 43.42 -21.33 41.10
N GLY A 318 42.79 -21.77 40.02
CA GLY A 318 41.35 -21.99 39.93
C GLY A 318 40.50 -20.73 39.74
N PHE A 319 41.11 -19.54 39.69
CA PHE A 319 40.38 -18.30 39.44
C PHE A 319 40.08 -18.12 37.94
N LYS A 320 38.94 -18.66 37.50
CA LYS A 320 38.44 -18.53 36.11
C LYS A 320 38.41 -17.04 35.68
N PRO A 321 38.41 -16.73 34.38
CA PRO A 321 38.74 -17.65 33.28
C PRO A 321 40.26 -17.85 33.10
N ASN A 322 41.12 -16.95 33.58
CA ASN A 322 42.55 -16.91 33.24
C ASN A 322 43.50 -16.82 34.47
N ASN A 323 43.16 -17.44 35.61
CA ASN A 323 43.96 -17.49 36.84
C ASN A 323 44.49 -16.12 37.34
N ASN A 324 43.69 -15.06 37.20
CA ASN A 324 44.02 -13.66 37.56
C ASN A 324 45.16 -13.02 36.74
N ALA A 325 45.48 -13.54 35.55
CA ALA A 325 46.39 -12.89 34.61
C ALA A 325 45.87 -11.52 34.11
N ASP A 326 46.74 -10.71 33.52
CA ASP A 326 46.40 -9.50 32.75
C ASP A 326 47.38 -9.38 31.56
N PRO A 327 46.93 -9.32 30.29
CA PRO A 327 45.53 -9.35 29.81
C PRO A 327 44.75 -10.64 30.10
N GLN A 328 43.43 -10.57 29.88
CA GLN A 328 42.50 -11.70 29.91
C GLN A 328 41.69 -11.82 28.62
N VAL A 329 41.14 -13.01 28.39
CA VAL A 329 40.12 -13.28 27.37
C VAL A 329 38.81 -13.67 28.05
N SER A 330 37.69 -13.05 27.66
CA SER A 330 36.37 -13.37 28.25
C SER A 330 35.87 -14.77 27.84
N ASP A 331 35.21 -15.46 28.76
CA ASP A 331 34.73 -16.83 28.57
C ASP A 331 33.35 -16.92 27.87
N THR A 332 32.73 -18.10 27.86
CA THR A 332 31.45 -18.32 27.18
C THR A 332 30.24 -17.59 27.78
N SER A 333 30.28 -17.16 29.05
CA SER A 333 29.26 -16.27 29.62
C SER A 333 29.63 -14.79 29.49
N GLY A 334 30.72 -14.49 28.78
CA GLY A 334 31.24 -13.14 28.57
C GLY A 334 31.92 -12.57 29.83
N ALA A 335 32.28 -13.41 30.79
CA ALA A 335 32.86 -12.98 32.04
C ALA A 335 34.37 -12.78 31.94
N TYR A 336 34.88 -11.85 32.74
CA TYR A 336 36.28 -11.67 33.09
C TYR A 336 36.37 -11.18 34.55
N GLY A 337 37.52 -11.27 35.21
CA GLY A 337 37.63 -10.85 36.61
C GLY A 337 39.06 -10.54 37.02
N PHE A 338 39.25 -9.50 37.82
CA PHE A 338 40.56 -9.08 38.31
C PHE A 338 40.53 -8.90 39.84
N MET A 339 41.28 -9.74 40.56
CA MET A 339 41.65 -9.50 41.96
C MET A 339 42.88 -8.58 41.97
N VAL A 340 42.62 -7.29 42.12
CA VAL A 340 43.59 -6.20 41.97
C VAL A 340 44.25 -5.80 43.29
N PHE A 341 45.26 -4.93 43.24
CA PHE A 341 45.88 -4.38 44.44
C PHE A 341 45.03 -3.24 45.05
N PRO A 342 44.83 -3.23 46.39
CA PRO A 342 44.06 -2.21 47.06
C PRO A 342 44.73 -0.83 47.00
N ASN A 343 43.95 0.21 47.30
CA ASN A 343 44.34 1.62 47.32
C ASN A 343 44.93 2.08 45.98
N SER A 344 44.29 1.62 44.90
CA SER A 344 44.67 1.84 43.51
C SER A 344 43.48 2.31 42.68
N ASP A 345 43.77 3.05 41.62
CA ASP A 345 42.80 3.42 40.60
C ASP A 345 43.14 2.71 39.28
N TYR A 346 42.12 2.21 38.59
CA TYR A 346 42.30 1.43 37.37
C TYR A 346 41.42 1.95 36.23
N TYR A 347 41.70 1.52 35.01
CA TYR A 347 40.71 1.46 33.95
C TYR A 347 40.93 0.18 33.14
N ILE A 348 39.87 -0.32 32.49
CA ILE A 348 39.98 -1.42 31.54
C ILE A 348 39.92 -0.89 30.10
N VAL A 349 40.60 -1.61 29.21
CA VAL A 349 40.41 -1.53 27.77
C VAL A 349 39.93 -2.88 27.29
N ALA A 350 38.91 -2.90 26.42
CA ALA A 350 38.42 -4.13 25.84
C ALA A 350 38.33 -4.04 24.31
N THR A 351 38.79 -5.08 23.63
CA THR A 351 38.88 -5.18 22.16
C THR A 351 38.46 -6.54 21.66
N LYS A 352 37.69 -6.56 20.57
CA LYS A 352 37.32 -7.77 19.84
C LYS A 352 36.97 -7.40 18.39
N ASP A 353 37.31 -8.27 17.45
CA ASP A 353 36.93 -8.11 16.04
C ASP A 353 35.39 -8.08 15.88
N GLY A 354 34.90 -7.23 14.99
CA GLY A 354 33.48 -6.95 14.80
C GLY A 354 32.86 -5.95 15.79
N TYR A 355 33.64 -5.43 16.75
CA TYR A 355 33.17 -4.50 17.79
C TYR A 355 34.01 -3.21 17.87
N ALA A 356 33.38 -2.14 18.34
CA ALA A 356 34.06 -0.91 18.74
C ALA A 356 34.92 -1.14 19.99
N LYS A 357 36.10 -0.50 20.06
CA LYS A 357 36.96 -0.53 21.24
C LYS A 357 36.24 0.10 22.43
N TYR A 358 36.19 -0.62 23.55
CA TYR A 358 35.70 -0.08 24.81
C TYR A 358 36.85 0.37 25.70
N THR A 359 36.62 1.41 26.51
CA THR A 359 37.51 1.87 27.58
C THR A 359 36.63 2.37 28.73
N SER A 360 36.86 1.90 29.96
CA SER A 360 36.05 2.31 31.11
C SER A 360 36.40 3.73 31.58
N PRO A 361 35.52 4.37 32.37
CA PRO A 361 35.93 5.39 33.33
C PRO A 361 36.99 4.86 34.31
N THR A 362 37.54 5.74 35.13
CA THR A 362 38.38 5.36 36.27
C THR A 362 37.59 4.55 37.29
N ILE A 363 38.11 3.37 37.66
CA ILE A 363 37.59 2.44 38.66
C ILE A 363 38.49 2.56 39.90
N SER A 364 38.01 3.27 40.92
CA SER A 364 38.66 3.40 42.23
C SER A 364 38.14 2.32 43.19
N VAL A 365 39.00 1.38 43.61
CA VAL A 365 38.54 0.19 44.35
C VAL A 365 38.60 0.27 45.86
N GLY A 366 39.39 1.19 46.43
CA GLY A 366 39.63 1.18 47.88
C GLY A 366 40.26 -0.14 48.35
N GLN A 367 39.54 -0.95 49.13
CA GLN A 367 39.97 -2.29 49.55
C GLN A 367 39.19 -3.42 48.83
N ASP A 368 38.27 -3.08 47.93
CA ASP A 368 37.25 -3.99 47.40
C ASP A 368 37.65 -4.62 46.04
N ILE A 369 36.82 -5.53 45.55
CA ILE A 369 37.00 -6.27 44.28
C ILE A 369 36.62 -5.45 43.04
N VAL A 370 37.30 -5.63 41.90
CA VAL A 370 36.85 -5.08 40.61
C VAL A 370 35.72 -5.94 40.05
N LYS A 371 34.50 -5.41 40.10
CA LYS A 371 33.39 -5.83 39.26
C LYS A 371 32.93 -4.66 38.39
N TRP A 372 32.84 -4.88 37.08
CA TRP A 372 32.46 -3.85 36.11
C TRP A 372 31.75 -4.49 34.90
N ASP A 373 30.42 -4.39 34.87
CA ASP A 373 29.61 -4.90 33.76
C ASP A 373 29.54 -3.83 32.65
N PHE A 374 29.78 -4.20 31.39
CA PHE A 374 29.76 -3.23 30.29
C PHE A 374 29.27 -3.79 28.95
N LYS A 375 28.99 -2.86 28.03
CA LYS A 375 28.46 -3.14 26.70
C LYS A 375 29.46 -2.75 25.62
N MET A 376 29.63 -3.61 24.61
CA MET A 376 30.35 -3.28 23.38
C MET A 376 29.36 -3.15 22.22
N ASN A 377 29.57 -2.14 21.37
CA ASN A 377 28.77 -1.97 20.16
C ASN A 377 29.41 -2.74 19.01
N ALA A 378 28.66 -3.62 18.35
CA ALA A 378 29.05 -4.09 17.02
C ALA A 378 29.00 -2.91 16.03
N ILE A 379 29.94 -2.81 15.09
CA ILE A 379 29.93 -1.77 14.04
C ILE A 379 29.41 -2.38 12.75
N THR A 380 28.37 -1.80 12.17
CA THR A 380 27.80 -2.20 10.87
C THR A 380 27.81 -1.06 9.85
N VAL A 381 27.73 -1.43 8.58
CA VAL A 381 27.40 -0.51 7.49
C VAL A 381 26.06 -0.94 6.91
N THR A 382 25.12 0.00 6.78
CA THR A 382 23.80 -0.24 6.18
C THR A 382 23.54 0.71 5.04
N TYR A 383 22.61 0.34 4.15
CA TYR A 383 22.28 1.08 2.95
C TYR A 383 20.82 1.52 2.98
N ASP A 384 20.54 2.73 2.52
CA ASP A 384 19.21 3.36 2.52
C ASP A 384 18.86 3.84 1.11
N GLY A 385 17.67 3.50 0.61
CA GLY A 385 17.23 3.84 -0.75
C GLY A 385 17.01 5.34 -1.00
N ASN A 386 16.95 6.14 0.06
CA ASN A 386 16.88 7.60 0.05
C ASN A 386 15.75 8.15 -0.86
N GLY A 387 14.54 7.67 -0.61
CA GLY A 387 13.36 7.97 -1.43
C GLY A 387 13.36 7.27 -2.80
N SER A 388 13.98 6.10 -2.92
CA SER A 388 13.78 5.16 -4.04
C SER A 388 12.31 4.76 -4.17
N THR A 389 11.80 4.71 -5.40
CA THR A 389 10.42 4.31 -5.71
C THR A 389 10.27 2.82 -6.03
N ASN A 390 11.38 2.11 -6.31
CA ASN A 390 11.39 0.64 -6.49
C ASN A 390 12.81 0.07 -6.23
N GLY A 391 12.92 -1.26 -6.18
CA GLY A 391 14.15 -2.01 -5.94
C GLY A 391 14.43 -2.25 -4.46
N SER A 392 15.56 -2.90 -4.17
CA SER A 392 16.03 -3.16 -2.81
C SER A 392 17.44 -2.59 -2.57
N VAL A 393 17.70 -2.17 -1.33
CA VAL A 393 19.05 -1.78 -0.90
C VAL A 393 19.97 -3.02 -0.85
N PRO A 394 21.27 -2.89 -1.15
CA PRO A 394 22.21 -3.99 -0.99
C PRO A 394 22.42 -4.27 0.51
N THR A 395 22.42 -5.54 0.89
CA THR A 395 22.67 -5.97 2.27
C THR A 395 24.14 -6.26 2.49
N ASP A 396 24.77 -5.53 3.40
CA ASP A 396 26.03 -5.94 4.03
C ASP A 396 25.71 -6.66 5.34
N SER A 397 26.20 -7.89 5.48
CA SER A 397 26.03 -8.74 6.67
C SER A 397 27.28 -8.78 7.55
N THR A 398 28.29 -7.98 7.22
CA THR A 398 29.58 -7.93 7.92
C THR A 398 29.50 -7.04 9.17
N THR A 399 30.06 -7.50 10.28
CA THR A 399 30.41 -6.64 11.41
C THR A 399 31.89 -6.28 11.36
N TYR A 400 32.20 -5.01 11.61
CA TYR A 400 33.53 -4.45 11.43
C TYR A 400 34.21 -4.13 12.76
N ALA A 401 35.53 -4.26 12.82
CA ALA A 401 36.32 -3.66 13.90
C ALA A 401 36.51 -2.17 13.63
N GLN A 402 36.69 -1.36 14.68
CA GLN A 402 36.99 0.07 14.52
C GLN A 402 38.28 0.25 13.70
N GLY A 403 38.21 1.07 12.63
CA GLY A 403 39.30 1.29 11.69
C GLY A 403 39.45 0.23 10.59
N ALA A 404 38.61 -0.81 10.56
CA ALA A 404 38.59 -1.77 9.46
C ALA A 404 38.15 -1.11 8.14
N THR A 405 38.68 -1.59 7.01
CA THR A 405 38.32 -1.09 5.68
C THR A 405 37.07 -1.80 5.16
N VAL A 406 36.07 -1.00 4.77
CA VAL A 406 34.82 -1.43 4.11
C VAL A 406 34.94 -1.19 2.61
N THR A 407 34.32 -2.05 1.80
CA THR A 407 34.11 -1.83 0.36
C THR A 407 32.64 -1.52 0.11
N VAL A 408 32.37 -0.38 -0.51
CA VAL A 408 31.02 0.14 -0.78
C VAL A 408 30.34 -0.71 -1.86
N LEU A 409 29.16 -1.25 -1.55
CA LEU A 409 28.41 -2.12 -2.45
C LEU A 409 27.82 -1.35 -3.64
N GLY A 410 27.60 -2.06 -4.76
CA GLY A 410 26.89 -1.50 -5.92
C GLY A 410 25.37 -1.47 -5.73
N ASN A 411 24.66 -0.91 -6.71
CA ASN A 411 23.20 -0.97 -6.78
C ASN A 411 22.72 -2.37 -7.21
N THR A 412 23.02 -3.40 -6.43
CA THR A 412 22.77 -4.82 -6.81
C THR A 412 21.31 -5.24 -6.67
N GLY A 413 20.51 -4.52 -5.87
CA GLY A 413 19.07 -4.72 -5.73
C GLY A 413 18.22 -3.89 -6.71
N ASN A 414 18.84 -3.26 -7.72
CA ASN A 414 18.18 -2.47 -8.76
C ASN A 414 17.27 -1.35 -8.21
N LEU A 415 17.78 -0.55 -7.26
CA LEU A 415 17.11 0.67 -6.80
C LEU A 415 16.81 1.59 -7.98
N VAL A 416 15.56 2.03 -8.05
CA VAL A 416 15.05 3.03 -9.00
C VAL A 416 14.43 4.17 -8.20
N LYS A 417 14.58 5.41 -8.70
CA LYS A 417 13.83 6.57 -8.22
C LYS A 417 13.26 7.30 -9.43
N THR A 418 11.93 7.34 -9.53
CA THR A 418 11.23 7.83 -10.72
C THR A 418 11.63 9.28 -11.03
N GLY A 419 12.18 9.52 -12.23
CA GLY A 419 12.69 10.84 -12.64
C GLY A 419 14.15 11.14 -12.22
N TYR A 420 14.88 10.18 -11.65
CA TYR A 420 16.27 10.34 -11.22
C TYR A 420 17.16 9.19 -11.70
N THR A 421 18.47 9.44 -11.76
CA THR A 421 19.53 8.45 -12.02
C THR A 421 20.31 8.21 -10.73
N PHE A 422 20.58 6.94 -10.40
CA PHE A 422 21.47 6.56 -9.30
C PHE A 422 22.92 6.84 -9.69
N VAL A 423 23.65 7.61 -8.87
CA VAL A 423 25.07 7.97 -9.14
C VAL A 423 26.07 7.42 -8.12
N GLY A 424 25.59 6.93 -6.98
CA GLY A 424 26.44 6.38 -5.92
C GLY A 424 25.74 6.40 -4.57
N TRP A 425 26.53 6.44 -3.50
CA TRP A 425 26.08 6.52 -2.12
C TRP A 425 26.65 7.77 -1.44
N ASN A 426 25.99 8.28 -0.41
CA ASN A 426 26.44 9.41 0.39
C ASN A 426 26.29 9.14 1.89
N THR A 427 27.17 9.69 2.73
CA THR A 427 27.07 9.54 4.21
C THR A 427 25.96 10.39 4.86
N ALA A 428 25.21 11.18 4.09
CA ALA A 428 24.05 11.94 4.55
C ALA A 428 22.91 11.88 3.54
N ALA A 429 21.66 11.81 4.03
CA ALA A 429 20.46 11.66 3.18
C ALA A 429 20.21 12.86 2.25
N ASP A 430 20.62 14.07 2.67
CA ASP A 430 20.54 15.30 1.87
C ASP A 430 21.66 15.43 0.82
N GLY A 431 22.61 14.50 0.78
CA GLY A 431 23.77 14.53 -0.11
C GLY A 431 24.90 15.46 0.33
N SER A 432 24.82 16.09 1.51
CA SER A 432 25.86 16.99 2.05
C SER A 432 27.12 16.27 2.54
N GLY A 433 27.04 14.95 2.72
CA GLY A 433 28.13 14.11 3.21
C GLY A 433 29.12 13.66 2.12
N ILE A 434 29.97 12.69 2.48
CA ILE A 434 30.98 12.15 1.57
C ILE A 434 30.31 11.21 0.58
N SER A 435 30.56 11.42 -0.72
CA SER A 435 30.04 10.58 -1.80
C SER A 435 31.00 9.42 -2.10
N TYR A 436 30.45 8.23 -2.32
CA TYR A 436 31.18 7.00 -2.67
C TYR A 436 30.55 6.32 -3.89
N THR A 437 31.37 5.91 -4.84
CA THR A 437 30.94 5.04 -5.95
C THR A 437 31.00 3.57 -5.54
N ALA A 438 30.31 2.70 -6.28
CA ALA A 438 30.43 1.25 -6.11
C ALA A 438 31.89 0.80 -6.20
N GLY A 439 32.36 0.00 -5.24
CA GLY A 439 33.75 -0.44 -5.13
C GLY A 439 34.72 0.56 -4.50
N SER A 440 34.27 1.77 -4.12
CA SER A 440 35.05 2.68 -3.26
C SER A 440 35.29 2.05 -1.89
N THR A 441 36.36 2.45 -1.19
CA THR A 441 36.67 1.95 0.15
C THR A 441 36.83 3.08 1.16
N PHE A 442 36.48 2.80 2.43
CA PHE A 442 36.69 3.71 3.56
C PHE A 442 36.93 2.94 4.86
N ALA A 443 37.54 3.59 5.86
CA ALA A 443 37.72 2.99 7.19
C ALA A 443 36.56 3.37 8.12
N VAL A 444 35.95 2.40 8.81
CA VAL A 444 34.84 2.68 9.76
C VAL A 444 35.32 3.34 11.05
N GLY A 445 34.49 4.23 11.58
CA GLY A 445 34.69 4.87 12.88
C GLY A 445 34.32 3.95 14.07
N SER A 446 33.99 4.56 15.20
CA SER A 446 33.53 3.88 16.43
C SER A 446 32.02 3.60 16.47
N SER A 447 31.32 3.80 15.35
CA SER A 447 29.85 3.82 15.25
C SER A 447 29.40 3.32 13.88
N ASN A 448 28.16 2.86 13.79
CA ASN A 448 27.54 2.39 12.54
C ASN A 448 27.50 3.51 11.49
N VAL A 449 27.58 3.12 10.21
CA VAL A 449 27.50 4.05 9.06
C VAL A 449 26.29 3.70 8.21
N ILE A 450 25.45 4.70 7.92
CA ILE A 450 24.36 4.57 6.95
C ILE A 450 24.81 5.24 5.65
N LEU A 451 24.69 4.52 4.54
CA LEU A 451 24.98 4.97 3.19
C LEU A 451 23.68 5.19 2.43
N TYR A 452 23.33 6.44 2.18
CA TYR A 452 22.11 6.87 1.52
C TYR A 452 22.33 6.91 0.00
N ALA A 453 21.40 6.36 -0.77
CA ALA A 453 21.48 6.39 -2.23
C ALA A 453 21.52 7.83 -2.74
N GLN A 454 22.48 8.13 -3.62
CA GLN A 454 22.67 9.46 -4.19
C GLN A 454 22.06 9.51 -5.58
N TRP A 455 21.21 10.51 -5.79
CA TRP A 455 20.31 10.62 -6.94
C TRP A 455 20.55 11.94 -7.68
N THR A 456 20.66 11.89 -9.00
CA THR A 456 20.69 13.08 -9.87
C THR A 456 19.40 13.15 -10.67
N ALA A 457 18.74 14.32 -10.69
CA ALA A 457 17.48 14.49 -11.41
C ALA A 457 17.69 14.38 -12.94
N ASN A 458 16.77 13.69 -13.62
CA ASN A 458 16.81 13.54 -15.07
C ASN A 458 16.24 14.81 -15.74
N GLN A 459 17.00 15.42 -16.66
CA GLN A 459 16.54 16.61 -17.36
C GLN A 459 15.37 16.28 -18.30
N THR A 460 14.30 17.08 -18.21
CA THR A 460 13.12 17.00 -19.08
C THR A 460 12.99 18.23 -19.99
N TYR A 461 12.17 18.06 -21.03
CA TYR A 461 11.88 19.02 -22.09
C TYR A 461 10.39 18.94 -22.47
N THR A 462 9.85 19.99 -23.09
CA THR A 462 8.42 20.07 -23.46
C THR A 462 8.20 20.21 -24.96
N VAL A 463 7.06 19.70 -25.43
CA VAL A 463 6.54 19.93 -26.79
C VAL A 463 5.39 20.91 -26.70
N THR A 464 5.35 21.90 -27.59
CA THR A 464 4.32 22.95 -27.61
C THR A 464 3.75 23.12 -29.02
N TYR A 465 2.47 23.48 -29.12
CA TYR A 465 1.77 23.63 -30.38
C TYR A 465 1.41 25.10 -30.63
N ASN A 466 1.57 25.58 -31.86
CA ASN A 466 1.33 26.97 -32.26
C ASN A 466 0.38 27.04 -33.45
N GLY A 467 -0.71 27.80 -33.33
CA GLY A 467 -1.78 27.86 -34.33
C GLY A 467 -1.39 28.52 -35.66
N ASN A 468 -0.23 29.18 -35.71
CA ASN A 468 0.40 29.71 -36.92
C ASN A 468 -0.55 30.57 -37.78
N GLU A 469 -0.94 31.72 -37.22
CA GLU A 469 -1.94 32.65 -37.78
C GLU A 469 -3.34 32.03 -37.95
N ASN A 470 -3.76 31.13 -37.05
CA ASN A 470 -5.15 30.67 -37.00
C ASN A 470 -6.11 31.85 -36.72
N THR A 471 -7.30 31.81 -37.31
CA THR A 471 -8.37 32.81 -37.12
C THR A 471 -9.42 32.36 -36.11
N GLY A 472 -9.33 31.12 -35.62
CA GLY A 472 -10.20 30.58 -34.56
C GLY A 472 -9.73 29.22 -34.06
N GLY A 473 -10.45 28.70 -33.06
CA GLY A 473 -10.12 27.46 -32.35
C GLY A 473 -8.92 27.58 -31.41
N SER A 474 -8.61 26.48 -30.72
CA SER A 474 -7.43 26.35 -29.85
C SER A 474 -6.42 25.34 -30.42
N VAL A 475 -5.16 25.51 -30.04
CA VAL A 475 -4.14 24.47 -30.24
C VAL A 475 -4.34 23.31 -29.25
N PRO A 476 -3.92 22.08 -29.59
CA PRO A 476 -3.76 21.02 -28.59
C PRO A 476 -2.76 21.43 -27.51
N SER A 477 -3.02 21.04 -26.26
CA SER A 477 -2.01 21.13 -25.20
C SER A 477 -1.37 19.76 -25.01
N ASP A 478 -0.06 19.69 -25.17
CA ASP A 478 0.71 18.62 -24.55
C ASP A 478 0.91 18.97 -23.08
N ILE A 479 0.81 17.97 -22.20
CA ILE A 479 1.00 18.13 -20.74
C ILE A 479 2.23 17.36 -20.25
N ASN A 480 2.91 16.64 -21.15
CA ASN A 480 3.98 15.73 -20.81
C ASN A 480 5.33 16.43 -20.73
N ASN A 481 6.20 15.90 -19.88
CA ASN A 481 7.60 16.29 -19.76
C ASN A 481 8.46 15.11 -20.24
N TYR A 482 9.18 15.30 -21.34
CA TYR A 482 9.94 14.28 -22.04
C TYR A 482 11.42 14.32 -21.66
N THR A 483 12.02 13.19 -21.31
CA THR A 483 13.48 13.07 -21.28
C THR A 483 14.03 12.94 -22.70
N SER A 484 15.29 13.33 -22.95
CA SER A 484 15.88 13.14 -24.28
C SER A 484 15.89 11.66 -24.69
N GLY A 485 15.60 11.40 -25.96
CA GLY A 485 15.39 10.06 -26.53
C GLY A 485 13.96 9.51 -26.36
N ALA A 486 13.09 10.13 -25.56
CA ALA A 486 11.71 9.66 -25.40
C ALA A 486 10.89 9.85 -26.69
N ALA A 487 10.06 8.86 -27.03
CA ALA A 487 9.17 8.93 -28.18
C ALA A 487 7.93 9.79 -27.87
N ILE A 488 7.63 10.73 -28.77
CA ILE A 488 6.49 11.65 -28.72
C ILE A 488 5.52 11.24 -29.82
N THR A 489 4.21 11.31 -29.56
CA THR A 489 3.18 11.16 -30.59
C THR A 489 2.55 12.50 -30.89
N VAL A 490 2.60 12.94 -32.15
CA VAL A 490 2.11 14.25 -32.58
C VAL A 490 0.58 14.32 -32.53
N LEU A 491 0.07 15.30 -31.81
CA LEU A 491 -1.37 15.48 -31.55
C LEU A 491 -2.12 15.92 -32.81
N GLY A 492 -3.37 15.48 -32.96
CA GLY A 492 -4.25 15.92 -34.04
C GLY A 492 -4.86 17.31 -33.80
N ASN A 493 -5.54 17.86 -34.80
CA ASN A 493 -6.33 19.10 -34.64
C ASN A 493 -7.63 18.81 -33.85
N THR A 494 -7.50 18.72 -32.52
CA THR A 494 -8.61 18.43 -31.60
C THR A 494 -9.32 19.69 -31.09
N GLY A 495 -8.67 20.86 -31.13
CA GLY A 495 -9.19 22.13 -30.61
C GLY A 495 -10.05 22.94 -31.59
N ASN A 496 -10.55 22.32 -32.66
CA ASN A 496 -11.24 22.99 -33.78
C ASN A 496 -10.42 24.16 -34.37
N LEU A 497 -9.09 24.00 -34.48
CA LEU A 497 -8.19 25.02 -35.01
C LEU A 497 -8.54 25.32 -36.47
N VAL A 498 -8.84 26.59 -36.78
CA VAL A 498 -9.26 27.04 -38.11
C VAL A 498 -8.51 28.29 -38.55
N LYS A 499 -8.25 28.40 -39.86
CA LYS A 499 -7.71 29.59 -40.52
C LYS A 499 -8.59 29.89 -41.74
N THR A 500 -9.23 31.06 -41.74
CA THR A 500 -10.27 31.41 -42.72
C THR A 500 -9.70 31.40 -44.14
N GLY A 501 -10.27 30.58 -45.02
CA GLY A 501 -9.78 30.39 -46.38
C GLY A 501 -8.67 29.34 -46.53
N TYR A 502 -8.38 28.55 -45.50
CA TYR A 502 -7.38 27.48 -45.51
C TYR A 502 -7.95 26.17 -44.92
N THR A 503 -7.26 25.06 -45.19
CA THR A 503 -7.44 23.73 -44.62
C THR A 503 -6.20 23.36 -43.82
N PHE A 504 -6.37 22.76 -42.64
CA PHE A 504 -5.27 22.27 -41.82
C PHE A 504 -4.62 21.03 -42.47
N ALA A 505 -3.32 21.07 -42.72
CA ALA A 505 -2.57 20.03 -43.41
C ALA A 505 -1.73 19.14 -42.47
N GLY A 506 -1.41 19.63 -41.27
CA GLY A 506 -0.52 18.97 -40.30
C GLY A 506 0.23 20.00 -39.45
N TRP A 507 1.33 19.56 -38.85
CA TRP A 507 2.26 20.40 -38.10
C TRP A 507 3.63 20.45 -38.77
N ASN A 508 4.42 21.47 -38.50
CA ASN A 508 5.80 21.61 -38.98
C ASN A 508 6.72 22.16 -37.86
N THR A 509 8.01 21.80 -37.86
CA THR A 509 8.97 22.31 -36.86
C THR A 509 9.37 23.78 -37.06
N ALA A 510 8.94 24.43 -38.15
CA ALA A 510 9.17 25.84 -38.43
C ALA A 510 7.87 26.55 -38.85
N ALA A 511 7.72 27.82 -38.45
CA ALA A 511 6.50 28.61 -38.71
C ALA A 511 6.24 28.87 -40.20
N ASP A 512 7.29 28.96 -41.01
CA ASP A 512 7.22 29.15 -42.47
C ASP A 512 6.97 27.84 -43.25
N GLY A 513 6.92 26.69 -42.55
CA GLY A 513 6.77 25.37 -43.16
C GLY A 513 8.06 24.80 -43.77
N SER A 514 9.23 25.41 -43.54
CA SER A 514 10.53 24.94 -44.06
C SER A 514 11.13 23.75 -43.29
N GLY A 515 10.60 23.45 -42.10
CA GLY A 515 11.06 22.38 -41.23
C GLY A 515 10.45 21.01 -41.55
N THR A 516 10.57 20.06 -40.61
CA THR A 516 9.99 18.72 -40.77
C THR A 516 8.48 18.76 -40.55
N SER A 517 7.70 18.29 -41.52
CA SER A 517 6.25 18.14 -41.40
C SER A 517 5.85 16.83 -40.74
N TYR A 518 4.83 16.88 -39.88
CA TYR A 518 4.23 15.75 -39.19
C TYR A 518 2.70 15.77 -39.30
N THR A 519 2.09 14.64 -39.65
CA THR A 519 0.64 14.43 -39.52
C THR A 519 0.28 13.92 -38.13
N ALA A 520 -1.01 13.93 -37.79
CA ALA A 520 -1.51 13.42 -36.51
C ALA A 520 -1.16 11.93 -36.34
N GLY A 521 -0.64 11.55 -35.18
CA GLY A 521 -0.20 10.18 -34.88
C GLY A 521 1.21 9.82 -35.37
N ASN A 522 1.92 10.70 -36.09
CA ASN A 522 3.34 10.51 -36.33
C ASN A 522 4.13 10.52 -35.01
N THR A 523 5.26 9.82 -34.99
CA THR A 523 6.17 9.84 -33.84
C THR A 523 7.55 10.41 -34.20
N PHE A 524 8.19 11.04 -33.21
CA PHE A 524 9.59 11.46 -33.26
C PHE A 524 10.23 11.33 -31.86
N ALA A 525 11.55 11.37 -31.77
CA ALA A 525 12.28 11.29 -30.49
C ALA A 525 12.61 12.70 -29.95
N MET A 526 12.57 12.88 -28.63
CA MET A 526 12.88 14.16 -28.00
C MET A 526 14.39 14.46 -28.03
N ASP A 527 14.78 15.57 -28.66
CA ASP A 527 16.13 16.10 -28.56
C ASP A 527 16.41 16.69 -27.17
N SER A 528 17.62 17.20 -26.94
CA SER A 528 18.01 17.85 -25.68
C SER A 528 17.54 19.32 -25.58
N ALA A 529 16.33 19.62 -26.08
CA ALA A 529 15.73 20.96 -26.11
C ALA A 529 14.20 20.89 -26.26
N ASN A 530 13.49 21.94 -25.84
CA ASN A 530 12.05 22.06 -26.05
C ASN A 530 11.71 22.24 -27.55
N VAL A 531 10.56 21.71 -27.99
CA VAL A 531 10.12 21.72 -29.39
C VAL A 531 8.83 22.52 -29.54
N THR A 532 8.73 23.29 -30.63
CA THR A 532 7.50 23.98 -31.05
C THR A 532 7.04 23.44 -32.40
N LEU A 533 5.78 23.02 -32.47
CA LEU A 533 5.12 22.52 -33.67
C LEU A 533 4.09 23.56 -34.16
N TYR A 534 4.31 24.08 -35.36
CA TYR A 534 3.50 25.14 -35.98
C TYR A 534 2.48 24.54 -36.94
N ALA A 535 1.24 25.01 -36.91
CA ALA A 535 0.19 24.51 -37.80
C ALA A 535 0.53 24.81 -39.27
N GLN A 536 0.42 23.81 -40.13
CA GLN A 536 0.64 23.92 -41.56
C GLN A 536 -0.70 24.04 -42.28
N TRP A 537 -0.82 25.02 -43.18
CA TRP A 537 -2.09 25.45 -43.77
C TRP A 537 -2.04 25.42 -45.30
N THR A 538 -2.99 24.75 -45.93
CA THR A 538 -3.18 24.73 -47.39
C THR A 538 -4.31 25.70 -47.77
N ALA A 539 -4.10 26.60 -48.73
CA ALA A 539 -5.13 27.56 -49.15
C ALA A 539 -6.29 26.86 -49.87
N ASN A 540 -7.53 27.30 -49.60
CA ASN A 540 -8.74 26.74 -50.20
C ASN A 540 -9.00 27.39 -51.56
N GLN A 541 -9.17 26.58 -52.61
CA GLN A 541 -9.45 27.07 -53.96
C GLN A 541 -10.86 27.68 -54.06
N THR A 542 -10.95 28.85 -54.70
CA THR A 542 -12.22 29.51 -55.04
C THR A 542 -12.40 29.65 -56.55
N TYR A 543 -13.65 29.89 -56.96
CA TYR A 543 -14.12 29.90 -58.35
C TYR A 543 -15.09 31.06 -58.59
N THR A 544 -15.24 31.50 -59.84
CA THR A 544 -16.13 32.61 -60.23
C THR A 544 -17.25 32.17 -61.16
N ILE A 545 -18.37 32.91 -61.09
CA ILE A 545 -19.50 32.80 -62.01
C ILE A 545 -19.51 34.05 -62.90
N THR A 546 -19.69 33.86 -64.20
CA THR A 546 -19.64 34.92 -65.21
C THR A 546 -20.83 34.82 -66.16
N TYR A 547 -21.22 35.93 -66.79
CA TYR A 547 -22.39 35.99 -67.67
C TYR A 547 -21.99 36.56 -69.04
N ASP A 548 -22.54 35.98 -70.11
CA ASP A 548 -22.24 36.34 -71.51
C ASP A 548 -23.54 36.62 -72.29
N GLY A 549 -23.59 37.75 -73.01
CA GLY A 549 -24.79 38.20 -73.74
C GLY A 549 -25.18 37.33 -74.95
N ASN A 550 -24.30 36.42 -75.37
CA ASN A 550 -24.51 35.40 -76.40
C ASN A 550 -25.12 35.95 -77.70
N GLY A 551 -24.43 36.93 -78.29
CA GLY A 551 -24.89 37.63 -79.49
C GLY A 551 -26.07 38.58 -79.25
N SER A 552 -26.22 39.10 -78.03
CA SER A 552 -27.07 40.26 -77.74
C SER A 552 -26.67 41.47 -78.60
N THR A 553 -27.65 42.21 -79.11
CA THR A 553 -27.46 43.40 -79.94
C THR A 553 -27.52 44.71 -79.16
N ASN A 554 -27.97 44.69 -77.90
CA ASN A 554 -27.95 45.84 -76.97
C ASN A 554 -28.04 45.35 -75.51
N GLY A 555 -27.81 46.25 -74.55
CA GLY A 555 -27.83 46.00 -73.10
C GLY A 555 -26.47 45.52 -72.56
N SER A 556 -26.43 45.20 -71.26
CA SER A 556 -25.25 44.66 -70.59
C SER A 556 -25.57 43.37 -69.83
N VAL A 557 -24.58 42.50 -69.68
CA VAL A 557 -24.68 41.32 -68.80
C VAL A 557 -24.75 41.74 -67.33
N PRO A 558 -25.40 40.96 -66.45
CA PRO A 558 -25.27 41.15 -65.01
C PRO A 558 -23.85 40.78 -64.56
N THR A 559 -23.34 41.46 -63.53
CA THR A 559 -22.04 41.17 -62.93
C THR A 559 -22.24 40.47 -61.59
N ASP A 560 -21.59 39.33 -61.41
CA ASP A 560 -21.38 38.72 -60.10
C ASP A 560 -19.93 38.98 -59.67
N SER A 561 -19.75 39.61 -58.51
CA SER A 561 -18.43 39.93 -57.94
C SER A 561 -17.97 38.91 -56.88
N THR A 562 -18.71 37.82 -56.72
CA THR A 562 -18.52 36.84 -55.65
C THR A 562 -17.57 35.72 -56.08
N THR A 563 -16.62 35.38 -55.22
CA THR A 563 -15.81 34.16 -55.35
C THR A 563 -16.38 33.06 -54.44
N TYR A 564 -16.66 31.90 -55.02
CA TYR A 564 -17.31 30.77 -54.37
C TYR A 564 -16.31 29.66 -54.05
N ALA A 565 -16.48 28.98 -52.91
CA ALA A 565 -15.81 27.70 -52.66
C ALA A 565 -16.50 26.56 -53.44
N GLN A 566 -15.79 25.45 -53.66
CA GLN A 566 -16.40 24.26 -54.27
C GLN A 566 -17.60 23.78 -53.43
N GLY A 567 -18.71 23.45 -54.10
CA GLY A 567 -19.96 23.03 -53.48
C GLY A 567 -20.82 24.15 -52.90
N ALA A 568 -20.36 25.41 -52.88
CA ALA A 568 -21.18 26.53 -52.43
C ALA A 568 -22.36 26.78 -53.38
N THR A 569 -23.53 27.11 -52.85
CA THR A 569 -24.73 27.41 -53.65
C THR A 569 -24.69 28.85 -54.17
N VAL A 570 -24.79 29.02 -55.48
CA VAL A 570 -24.99 30.32 -56.16
C VAL A 570 -26.42 30.46 -56.65
N THR A 571 -26.92 31.70 -56.71
CA THR A 571 -28.24 32.06 -57.27
C THR A 571 -28.05 32.77 -58.60
N VAL A 572 -28.72 32.29 -59.66
CA VAL A 572 -28.61 32.81 -61.02
C VAL A 572 -29.29 34.18 -61.14
N LEU A 573 -28.53 35.16 -61.62
CA LEU A 573 -28.99 36.55 -61.77
C LEU A 573 -29.99 36.69 -62.92
N GLY A 574 -30.91 37.67 -62.81
CA GLY A 574 -31.83 38.02 -63.90
C GLY A 574 -31.17 38.87 -64.98
N ASN A 575 -31.93 39.18 -66.04
CA ASN A 575 -31.52 40.12 -67.09
C ASN A 575 -31.57 41.59 -66.61
N THR A 576 -30.79 41.93 -65.58
CA THR A 576 -30.85 43.25 -64.92
C THR A 576 -30.24 44.38 -65.75
N GLY A 577 -29.32 44.07 -66.67
CA GLY A 577 -28.74 45.02 -67.62
C GLY A 577 -29.51 45.18 -68.93
N ASN A 578 -30.74 44.68 -69.01
CA ASN A 578 -31.65 44.81 -70.16
C ASN A 578 -31.03 44.35 -71.50
N LEU A 579 -30.42 43.16 -71.52
CA LEU A 579 -29.98 42.50 -72.76
C LEU A 579 -31.14 42.37 -73.74
N VAL A 580 -30.90 42.77 -74.99
CA VAL A 580 -31.82 42.64 -76.13
C VAL A 580 -31.09 41.98 -77.30
N LYS A 581 -31.79 41.12 -78.03
CA LYS A 581 -31.33 40.55 -79.30
C LYS A 581 -32.45 40.69 -80.34
N THR A 582 -32.23 41.54 -81.35
CA THR A 582 -33.28 41.89 -82.33
C THR A 582 -33.89 40.66 -82.99
N GLY A 583 -35.21 40.50 -82.87
CA GLY A 583 -35.96 39.35 -83.40
C GLY A 583 -36.07 38.14 -82.44
N TYR A 584 -35.54 38.25 -81.22
CA TYR A 584 -35.56 37.18 -80.22
C TYR A 584 -36.07 37.69 -78.86
N THR A 585 -36.52 36.75 -78.03
CA THR A 585 -36.89 36.95 -76.61
C THR A 585 -35.86 36.25 -75.73
N PHE A 586 -35.40 36.93 -74.67
CA PHE A 586 -34.55 36.33 -73.63
C PHE A 586 -35.41 35.37 -72.77
N VAL A 587 -34.97 34.12 -72.61
CA VAL A 587 -35.71 33.11 -71.83
C VAL A 587 -34.98 32.62 -70.58
N GLY A 588 -33.68 32.90 -70.46
CA GLY A 588 -32.85 32.47 -69.33
C GLY A 588 -31.37 32.46 -69.69
N TRP A 589 -30.60 31.68 -68.94
CA TRP A 589 -29.18 31.42 -69.18
C TRP A 589 -28.94 29.94 -69.46
N ASN A 590 -27.84 29.60 -70.11
CA ASN A 590 -27.42 28.23 -70.37
C ASN A 590 -25.90 28.07 -70.13
N THR A 591 -25.42 26.89 -69.70
CA THR A 591 -23.98 26.66 -69.50
C THR A 591 -23.18 26.44 -70.79
N ALA A 592 -23.82 26.42 -71.96
CA ALA A 592 -23.16 26.42 -73.26
C ALA A 592 -23.74 27.50 -74.19
N ALA A 593 -22.88 28.12 -75.01
CA ALA A 593 -23.27 29.23 -75.89
C ALA A 593 -24.24 28.81 -77.01
N ASP A 594 -24.21 27.55 -77.44
CA ASP A 594 -25.14 26.97 -78.41
C ASP A 594 -26.50 26.58 -77.80
N GLY A 595 -26.64 26.65 -76.47
CA GLY A 595 -27.84 26.22 -75.75
C GLY A 595 -27.93 24.71 -75.47
N SER A 596 -26.87 23.94 -75.74
CA SER A 596 -26.83 22.48 -75.48
C SER A 596 -26.62 22.09 -74.01
N GLY A 597 -26.22 23.05 -73.16
CA GLY A 597 -25.97 22.85 -71.74
C GLY A 597 -27.22 22.89 -70.87
N LEU A 598 -27.02 23.03 -69.56
CA LEU A 598 -28.11 23.16 -68.59
C LEU A 598 -28.66 24.60 -68.61
N SER A 599 -29.98 24.72 -68.72
CA SER A 599 -30.69 26.01 -68.68
C SER A 599 -31.11 26.40 -67.26
N TYR A 600 -31.01 27.69 -66.97
CA TYR A 600 -31.35 28.31 -65.69
C TYR A 600 -32.18 29.57 -65.90
N THR A 601 -33.32 29.68 -65.22
CA THR A 601 -34.09 30.93 -65.12
C THR A 601 -33.62 31.77 -63.93
N ALA A 602 -33.96 33.06 -63.93
CA ALA A 602 -33.59 33.99 -62.86
C ALA A 602 -34.08 33.49 -61.49
N GLY A 603 -33.19 33.46 -60.49
CA GLY A 603 -33.48 32.94 -59.16
C GLY A 603 -33.38 31.41 -59.01
N ASN A 604 -33.04 30.66 -60.06
CA ASN A 604 -32.60 29.27 -59.89
C ASN A 604 -31.27 29.22 -59.14
N THR A 605 -30.97 28.09 -58.50
CA THR A 605 -29.72 27.88 -57.76
C THR A 605 -28.97 26.64 -58.25
N PHE A 606 -27.64 26.63 -58.11
CA PHE A 606 -26.82 25.44 -58.31
C PHE A 606 -25.57 25.46 -57.41
N ALA A 607 -24.96 24.30 -57.19
CA ALA A 607 -23.72 24.17 -56.45
C ALA A 607 -22.51 24.37 -57.38
N VAL A 608 -21.56 25.22 -56.99
CA VAL A 608 -20.38 25.55 -57.78
C VAL A 608 -19.42 24.35 -57.87
N GLY A 609 -18.94 24.04 -59.08
CA GLY A 609 -18.03 22.93 -59.35
C GLY A 609 -16.57 23.21 -58.94
N SER A 610 -15.64 22.41 -59.47
CA SER A 610 -14.20 22.60 -59.32
C SER A 610 -13.58 23.45 -60.45
N VAL A 611 -14.36 24.31 -61.09
CA VAL A 611 -13.98 25.22 -62.18
C VAL A 611 -14.86 26.47 -62.15
N ASN A 612 -14.38 27.56 -62.76
CA ASN A 612 -15.20 28.74 -63.04
C ASN A 612 -16.31 28.40 -64.06
N VAL A 613 -17.45 29.08 -63.97
CA VAL A 613 -18.61 28.85 -64.85
C VAL A 613 -18.96 30.13 -65.62
N THR A 614 -19.31 29.97 -66.90
CA THR A 614 -19.90 31.04 -67.72
C THR A 614 -21.32 30.66 -68.11
N LEU A 615 -22.24 31.60 -67.92
CA LEU A 615 -23.66 31.48 -68.22
C LEU A 615 -24.00 32.35 -69.42
N TYR A 616 -24.35 31.72 -70.53
CA TYR A 616 -24.64 32.35 -71.81
C TYR A 616 -26.13 32.65 -71.94
N ALA A 617 -26.50 33.85 -72.39
CA ALA A 617 -27.89 34.23 -72.55
C ALA A 617 -28.61 33.31 -73.56
N GLN A 618 -29.78 32.80 -73.18
CA GLN A 618 -30.59 31.91 -74.00
C GLN A 618 -31.72 32.68 -74.67
N TRP A 619 -31.87 32.48 -75.98
CA TRP A 619 -32.68 33.31 -76.87
C TRP A 619 -33.65 32.45 -77.70
N THR A 620 -34.94 32.79 -77.68
CA THR A 620 -35.97 32.15 -78.51
C THR A 620 -36.41 33.10 -79.61
N ALA A 621 -36.51 32.63 -80.86
CA ALA A 621 -36.91 33.47 -81.99
C ALA A 621 -38.39 33.91 -81.90
N ASN A 622 -38.68 35.16 -82.27
CA ASN A 622 -40.03 35.71 -82.21
C ASN A 622 -40.84 35.26 -83.43
N GLN A 623 -41.89 34.47 -83.21
CA GLN A 623 -42.76 33.96 -84.27
C GLN A 623 -43.56 35.09 -84.95
N THR A 624 -43.73 35.00 -86.28
CA THR A 624 -44.58 35.89 -87.09
C THR A 624 -45.64 35.10 -87.85
N TYR A 625 -46.73 35.77 -88.21
CA TYR A 625 -47.87 35.25 -88.97
C TYR A 625 -48.29 36.20 -90.09
N THR A 626 -49.00 35.66 -91.09
CA THR A 626 -49.47 36.38 -92.28
C THR A 626 -50.99 36.46 -92.31
N LEU A 627 -51.51 37.65 -92.64
CA LEU A 627 -52.93 37.95 -92.80
C LEU A 627 -53.24 38.25 -94.27
N THR A 628 -54.10 37.47 -94.90
CA THR A 628 -54.53 37.64 -96.29
C THR A 628 -56.00 38.02 -96.37
N TYR A 629 -56.30 39.03 -97.17
CA TYR A 629 -57.66 39.58 -97.35
C TYR A 629 -57.99 39.67 -98.84
N THR A 630 -59.06 39.00 -99.24
CA THR A 630 -59.46 38.85 -100.64
C THR A 630 -60.87 39.40 -100.87
N ALA A 631 -61.13 40.03 -102.02
CA ALA A 631 -62.48 40.42 -102.42
C ALA A 631 -63.15 39.30 -103.23
N GLY A 632 -64.34 38.87 -102.82
CA GLY A 632 -65.24 38.09 -103.66
C GLY A 632 -65.86 38.94 -104.78
N ALA A 633 -66.59 38.29 -105.67
CA ALA A 633 -67.23 38.95 -106.81
C ALA A 633 -68.18 40.09 -106.36
N ASN A 634 -68.16 41.18 -107.13
CA ASN A 634 -68.93 42.41 -106.88
C ASN A 634 -68.48 43.27 -105.67
N GLY A 635 -67.18 43.27 -105.36
CA GLY A 635 -66.58 44.28 -104.48
C GLY A 635 -65.06 44.35 -104.59
N SER A 636 -64.43 45.07 -103.67
CA SER A 636 -62.98 45.30 -103.60
C SER A 636 -62.50 45.41 -102.14
N ILE A 637 -61.19 45.25 -101.89
CA ILE A 637 -60.58 45.52 -100.57
C ILE A 637 -59.79 46.82 -100.63
N ILE A 638 -60.00 47.70 -99.64
CA ILE A 638 -59.17 48.87 -99.37
C ILE A 638 -58.35 48.60 -98.11
N GLY A 639 -57.02 48.68 -98.22
CA GLY A 639 -56.07 48.41 -97.14
C GLY A 639 -54.93 47.51 -97.59
N THR A 640 -53.97 47.25 -96.70
CA THR A 640 -52.80 46.40 -97.00
C THR A 640 -53.21 44.92 -96.98
N THR A 641 -52.91 44.19 -98.05
CA THR A 641 -53.12 42.74 -98.15
C THR A 641 -52.08 42.11 -99.11
N PRO A 642 -51.40 41.00 -98.74
CA PRO A 642 -51.34 40.44 -97.39
C PRO A 642 -50.54 41.35 -96.42
N GLN A 643 -50.61 41.04 -95.12
CA GLN A 643 -49.84 41.69 -94.05
C GLN A 643 -49.03 40.66 -93.29
N THR A 644 -47.89 41.03 -92.71
CA THR A 644 -47.10 40.16 -91.82
C THR A 644 -46.94 40.82 -90.46
N VAL A 645 -47.27 40.11 -89.38
CA VAL A 645 -47.27 40.63 -88.01
C VAL A 645 -46.61 39.65 -87.02
N PRO A 646 -45.99 40.13 -85.92
CA PRO A 646 -45.55 39.26 -84.83
C PRO A 646 -46.70 38.52 -84.13
N SER A 647 -46.39 37.39 -83.51
CA SER A 647 -47.32 36.66 -82.64
C SER A 647 -47.88 37.57 -81.54
N GLY A 648 -49.21 37.62 -81.42
CA GLY A 648 -49.93 38.48 -80.48
C GLY A 648 -50.03 39.97 -80.89
N ALA A 649 -49.44 40.39 -82.00
CA ALA A 649 -49.64 41.74 -82.54
C ALA A 649 -50.99 41.88 -83.26
N SER A 650 -51.31 43.10 -83.70
CA SER A 650 -52.51 43.37 -84.52
C SER A 650 -52.13 43.76 -85.95
N GLY A 651 -52.93 43.33 -86.92
CA GLY A 651 -52.87 43.83 -88.30
C GLY A 651 -53.33 45.29 -88.42
N THR A 652 -53.11 45.88 -89.60
CA THR A 652 -53.69 47.16 -89.99
C THR A 652 -55.11 46.99 -90.54
N PRO A 653 -56.01 47.98 -90.38
CA PRO A 653 -57.39 47.85 -90.86
C PRO A 653 -57.51 47.61 -92.36
N VAL A 654 -58.50 46.80 -92.75
CA VAL A 654 -58.92 46.62 -94.15
C VAL A 654 -60.44 46.73 -94.27
N THR A 655 -60.93 47.25 -95.39
CA THR A 655 -62.36 47.45 -95.67
C THR A 655 -62.77 46.77 -96.96
N ALA A 656 -63.74 45.87 -96.88
CA ALA A 656 -64.46 45.29 -98.01
C ALA A 656 -65.54 46.27 -98.52
N VAL A 657 -65.35 46.80 -99.72
CA VAL A 657 -66.26 47.78 -100.33
C VAL A 657 -67.12 47.10 -101.41
N PRO A 658 -68.46 47.08 -101.27
CA PRO A 658 -69.36 46.54 -102.29
C PRO A 658 -69.39 47.42 -103.54
N ASN A 659 -69.58 46.80 -104.70
CA ASN A 659 -69.97 47.50 -105.92
C ASN A 659 -71.42 47.97 -105.84
N THR A 660 -71.78 49.00 -106.61
CA THR A 660 -73.12 49.58 -106.65
C THR A 660 -74.21 48.53 -106.87
N GLY A 661 -75.24 48.54 -106.02
CA GLY A 661 -76.36 47.59 -106.05
C GLY A 661 -76.20 46.38 -105.12
N TYR A 662 -75.03 46.22 -104.50
CA TYR A 662 -74.75 45.19 -103.49
C TYR A 662 -74.49 45.82 -102.11
N TYR A 663 -74.65 45.02 -101.06
CA TYR A 663 -74.14 45.28 -99.72
C TYR A 663 -73.17 44.17 -99.31
N PHE A 664 -72.24 44.48 -98.42
CA PHE A 664 -71.34 43.49 -97.82
C PHE A 664 -72.10 42.60 -96.83
N VAL A 665 -71.89 41.28 -96.91
CA VAL A 665 -72.59 40.28 -96.08
C VAL A 665 -71.70 39.77 -94.96
N TYR A 666 -70.55 39.18 -95.32
CA TYR A 666 -69.58 38.61 -94.39
C TYR A 666 -68.22 38.38 -95.07
N TRP A 667 -67.17 38.30 -94.26
CA TRP A 667 -65.92 37.62 -94.60
C TRP A 667 -66.09 36.10 -94.41
N SER A 668 -65.31 35.29 -95.10
CA SER A 668 -65.46 33.82 -95.12
C SER A 668 -65.25 33.10 -93.76
N ASP A 669 -64.79 33.81 -92.73
CA ASP A 669 -64.73 33.37 -91.33
C ASP A 669 -66.00 33.72 -90.52
N GLY A 670 -67.00 34.33 -91.16
CA GLY A 670 -68.27 34.75 -90.56
C GLY A 670 -68.30 36.20 -90.05
N ASN A 671 -67.21 36.97 -90.17
CA ASN A 671 -67.19 38.36 -89.71
C ASN A 671 -68.10 39.26 -90.58
N THR A 672 -69.16 39.82 -90.00
CA THR A 672 -70.16 40.66 -90.68
C THR A 672 -69.82 42.15 -90.74
N SER A 673 -68.65 42.57 -90.24
CA SER A 673 -68.16 43.94 -90.41
C SER A 673 -67.39 44.11 -91.72
N ALA A 674 -67.85 45.05 -92.56
CA ALA A 674 -67.16 45.40 -93.81
C ALA A 674 -65.72 45.86 -93.56
N THR A 675 -65.48 46.63 -92.50
CA THR A 675 -64.14 46.96 -92.00
C THR A 675 -63.72 45.98 -90.91
N ARG A 676 -62.55 45.35 -91.04
CA ARG A 676 -61.97 44.50 -89.99
C ARG A 676 -60.55 44.92 -89.63
N THR A 677 -60.10 44.51 -88.46
CA THR A 677 -58.72 44.64 -87.98
C THR A 677 -58.47 43.48 -87.05
N ASP A 678 -57.57 42.58 -87.45
CA ASP A 678 -57.35 41.33 -86.74
C ASP A 678 -56.27 41.53 -85.67
N SER A 679 -56.70 41.47 -84.41
CA SER A 679 -55.85 41.69 -83.23
C SER A 679 -55.45 40.38 -82.56
N ASN A 680 -54.38 40.41 -81.79
CA ASN A 680 -53.82 39.24 -81.07
C ASN A 680 -53.56 38.05 -82.01
N VAL A 681 -52.93 38.31 -83.15
CA VAL A 681 -52.73 37.33 -84.22
C VAL A 681 -51.77 36.23 -83.77
N ILE A 682 -52.28 35.02 -83.55
CA ILE A 682 -51.53 33.84 -83.11
C ILE A 682 -51.49 32.70 -84.14
N ASN A 683 -52.02 32.94 -85.35
CA ASN A 683 -52.00 32.03 -86.50
C ASN A 683 -52.07 32.87 -87.79
N ASN A 684 -51.78 32.24 -88.94
CA ASN A 684 -52.09 32.86 -90.24
C ASN A 684 -53.61 32.99 -90.43
N LEU A 685 -54.04 34.01 -91.17
CA LEU A 685 -55.43 34.26 -91.55
C LEU A 685 -55.52 34.37 -93.08
N ASP A 686 -56.56 33.79 -93.69
CA ASP A 686 -56.92 34.05 -95.08
C ASP A 686 -58.45 34.12 -95.18
N VAL A 687 -58.99 35.28 -95.58
CA VAL A 687 -60.43 35.53 -95.58
C VAL A 687 -60.90 36.29 -96.83
N THR A 688 -62.04 35.87 -97.36
CA THR A 688 -62.67 36.45 -98.57
C THR A 688 -63.98 37.17 -98.23
N ALA A 689 -64.12 38.42 -98.67
CA ALA A 689 -65.32 39.23 -98.52
C ALA A 689 -66.44 38.82 -99.48
N THR A 690 -67.68 38.70 -98.99
CA THR A 690 -68.87 38.27 -99.75
C THR A 690 -69.91 39.40 -99.83
N PHE A 691 -70.56 39.55 -100.98
CA PHE A 691 -71.49 40.65 -101.30
C PHE A 691 -72.82 40.13 -101.88
N ALA A 692 -73.96 40.75 -101.53
CA ALA A 692 -75.32 40.32 -101.94
C ALA A 692 -76.30 41.51 -102.11
N PRO A 693 -77.52 41.30 -102.66
CA PRO A 693 -78.59 42.33 -102.75
C PRO A 693 -79.58 42.31 -101.54
N THR A 694 -80.13 43.47 -101.17
CA THR A 694 -80.67 43.82 -99.83
C THR A 694 -82.16 43.50 -99.53
N ILE A 695 -82.50 42.95 -98.33
CA ILE A 695 -83.87 42.61 -97.80
C ILE A 695 -83.90 42.47 -96.22
N ILE A 696 -85.05 42.33 -95.50
CA ILE A 696 -85.22 42.73 -94.03
C ILE A 696 -86.20 41.90 -93.08
N SER A 697 -85.83 41.43 -91.83
CA SER A 697 -86.69 41.01 -90.62
C SER A 697 -85.91 40.52 -89.30
N SER A 698 -86.50 40.00 -88.16
CA SER A 698 -85.91 39.98 -86.72
C SER A 698 -86.23 38.85 -85.59
N GLY A 699 -85.33 38.48 -84.58
CA GLY A 699 -85.58 37.61 -83.31
C GLY A 699 -84.41 37.22 -82.26
N GLY A 700 -84.61 36.53 -81.07
CA GLY A 700 -83.54 36.02 -80.05
C GLY A 700 -83.86 35.43 -78.58
N HIS A 701 -82.84 35.02 -77.71
CA HIS A 701 -82.74 34.63 -76.19
C HIS A 701 -82.83 33.11 -75.65
N GLY A 702 -82.42 32.54 -74.45
CA GLY A 702 -81.50 32.77 -73.23
C GLY A 702 -81.70 31.93 -71.84
N GLY A 703 -80.67 31.47 -71.02
CA GLY A 703 -80.72 30.89 -69.57
C GLY A 703 -79.67 29.76 -69.12
N GLY A 704 -79.35 29.18 -67.89
CA GLY A 704 -79.48 29.35 -66.37
C GLY A 704 -79.03 28.16 -65.36
N SER A 705 -78.77 28.35 -64.01
CA SER A 705 -78.81 27.43 -62.75
C SER A 705 -77.57 26.81 -61.90
N THR A 706 -77.74 26.12 -60.69
CA THR A 706 -76.86 26.16 -59.40
C THR A 706 -76.90 25.09 -58.16
N VAL A 707 -75.78 24.78 -57.41
CA VAL A 707 -75.43 24.30 -55.93
C VAL A 707 -75.89 22.93 -55.20
N PRO A 708 -75.69 22.49 -53.86
CA PRO A 708 -74.70 22.58 -52.66
C PRO A 708 -74.48 21.39 -51.52
N THR A 709 -73.46 21.46 -50.59
CA THR A 709 -73.32 21.06 -49.06
C THR A 709 -72.97 19.65 -48.35
N VAL A 710 -72.62 19.59 -47.00
CA VAL A 710 -71.87 18.50 -46.19
C VAL A 710 -72.13 18.38 -44.59
N PRO A 711 -71.86 17.26 -43.80
CA PRO A 711 -72.11 17.01 -42.29
C PRO A 711 -70.96 16.46 -41.30
N THR A 712 -71.21 15.94 -40.04
CA THR A 712 -70.22 15.62 -38.88
C THR A 712 -70.32 14.30 -37.97
N VAL A 713 -69.91 14.25 -36.64
CA VAL A 713 -69.22 13.12 -35.85
C VAL A 713 -69.73 12.75 -34.39
N PRO A 714 -69.51 11.50 -33.84
CA PRO A 714 -69.48 11.15 -32.37
C PRO A 714 -68.34 10.17 -31.84
N THR A 715 -68.39 9.64 -30.59
CA THR A 715 -67.25 9.13 -29.73
C THR A 715 -67.21 7.63 -29.24
N VAL A 716 -66.27 7.28 -28.33
CA VAL A 716 -65.66 5.95 -27.95
C VAL A 716 -66.27 5.24 -26.70
N PRO A 717 -66.15 3.88 -26.58
CA PRO A 717 -66.21 3.13 -25.30
C PRO A 717 -64.98 2.21 -25.00
N THR A 718 -64.75 1.86 -23.72
CA THR A 718 -63.67 0.94 -23.23
C THR A 718 -64.08 0.12 -21.98
N THR A 719 -63.73 -1.17 -21.87
CA THR A 719 -63.80 -2.03 -20.64
C THR A 719 -63.33 -3.48 -20.96
N PRO A 720 -63.18 -4.44 -20.01
CA PRO A 720 -62.96 -4.37 -18.55
C PRO A 720 -61.84 -5.32 -18.03
N THR A 721 -61.45 -5.20 -16.75
CA THR A 721 -61.26 -6.35 -15.81
C THR A 721 -61.03 -5.85 -14.37
N THR A 722 -61.26 -6.70 -13.36
CA THR A 722 -61.24 -6.36 -11.92
C THR A 722 -60.45 -7.43 -11.09
N PRO A 723 -60.56 -7.55 -9.74
CA PRO A 723 -59.44 -7.25 -8.86
C PRO A 723 -58.84 -8.45 -8.11
N ILE A 724 -57.66 -8.26 -7.51
CA ILE A 724 -57.06 -9.18 -6.53
C ILE A 724 -56.45 -8.43 -5.34
N THR A 725 -56.67 -8.97 -4.14
CA THR A 725 -56.24 -8.45 -2.83
C THR A 725 -55.97 -9.63 -1.88
N PRO A 726 -55.18 -9.47 -0.80
CA PRO A 726 -53.82 -9.99 -0.83
C PRO A 726 -53.54 -11.14 0.17
N PRO A 727 -52.37 -11.78 0.09
CA PRO A 727 -51.71 -12.40 1.23
C PRO A 727 -50.55 -11.53 1.75
N THR A 728 -50.49 -11.36 3.07
CA THR A 728 -49.38 -10.70 3.78
C THR A 728 -48.29 -11.70 4.17
N THR A 729 -47.04 -11.46 3.77
CA THR A 729 -45.82 -11.63 4.60
C THR A 729 -44.70 -10.80 3.94
N PRO A 730 -44.05 -9.83 4.63
CA PRO A 730 -42.80 -9.26 4.14
C PRO A 730 -41.68 -10.31 4.27
N ILE A 731 -41.02 -10.63 3.16
CA ILE A 731 -39.90 -11.59 3.18
C ILE A 731 -38.65 -10.86 3.66
N THR A 732 -38.40 -10.86 4.97
CA THR A 732 -37.22 -10.22 5.55
C THR A 732 -36.01 -11.16 5.46
N SER A 733 -35.07 -10.86 4.55
CA SER A 733 -33.97 -11.76 4.20
C SER A 733 -32.59 -11.20 4.56
N VAL A 734 -31.71 -12.09 5.03
CA VAL A 734 -30.26 -11.85 4.99
C VAL A 734 -29.74 -12.32 3.62
N THR A 735 -28.94 -11.50 2.96
CA THR A 735 -28.33 -11.79 1.65
C THR A 735 -26.81 -11.73 1.80
N ARG A 736 -26.10 -12.84 1.52
CA ARG A 736 -24.63 -12.86 1.53
C ARG A 736 -24.07 -12.68 0.12
N LEU A 737 -23.20 -11.69 -0.06
CA LEU A 737 -22.45 -11.42 -1.28
C LEU A 737 -20.98 -11.76 -1.02
N ALA A 738 -20.53 -12.88 -1.58
CA ALA A 738 -19.24 -13.48 -1.32
C ALA A 738 -18.77 -14.34 -2.49
N GLY A 739 -17.46 -14.54 -2.60
CA GLY A 739 -16.85 -15.53 -3.48
C GLY A 739 -15.75 -16.33 -2.80
N ALA A 740 -14.90 -17.01 -3.59
CA ALA A 740 -13.81 -17.82 -3.05
C ALA A 740 -12.65 -16.97 -2.49
N ASN A 741 -12.40 -15.81 -3.08
CA ASN A 741 -11.48 -14.79 -2.55
C ASN A 741 -12.10 -13.37 -2.58
N ARG A 742 -11.30 -12.37 -2.20
CA ARG A 742 -11.68 -10.94 -2.16
C ARG A 742 -12.07 -10.35 -3.54
N VAL A 743 -11.49 -10.86 -4.62
CA VAL A 743 -11.80 -10.45 -6.01
C VAL A 743 -13.16 -11.02 -6.42
N ASP A 744 -13.39 -12.31 -6.13
CA ASP A 744 -14.68 -12.96 -6.37
C ASP A 744 -15.81 -12.29 -5.55
N THR A 745 -15.55 -11.90 -4.30
CA THR A 745 -16.49 -11.12 -3.47
C THR A 745 -16.80 -9.76 -4.08
N ALA A 746 -15.79 -9.01 -4.53
CA ALA A 746 -16.01 -7.72 -5.20
C ALA A 746 -16.85 -7.85 -6.47
N ILE A 747 -16.61 -8.90 -7.26
CA ILE A 747 -17.42 -9.22 -8.46
C ILE A 747 -18.86 -9.60 -8.06
N ALA A 748 -19.06 -10.36 -6.98
CA ALA A 748 -20.40 -10.71 -6.48
C ALA A 748 -21.19 -9.46 -6.02
N ILE A 749 -20.52 -8.53 -5.33
CA ILE A 749 -21.09 -7.24 -4.92
C ILE A 749 -21.45 -6.38 -6.14
N ALA A 750 -20.56 -6.32 -7.14
CA ALA A 750 -20.79 -5.59 -8.37
C ALA A 750 -22.01 -6.15 -9.15
N LYS A 751 -22.08 -7.48 -9.36
CA LYS A 751 -23.21 -8.13 -10.02
C LYS A 751 -24.55 -7.96 -9.28
N ALA A 752 -24.53 -7.71 -7.97
CA ALA A 752 -25.73 -7.51 -7.16
C ALA A 752 -26.24 -6.05 -7.16
N SER A 753 -25.38 -5.04 -7.36
CA SER A 753 -25.78 -3.62 -7.38
C SER A 753 -25.84 -2.98 -8.77
N TYR A 754 -25.29 -3.63 -9.80
CA TYR A 754 -25.16 -3.07 -11.14
C TYR A 754 -25.61 -4.12 -12.17
N THR A 755 -26.67 -3.77 -12.91
CA THR A 755 -27.31 -4.63 -13.91
C THR A 755 -27.45 -3.88 -15.23
N GLY A 756 -27.33 -4.61 -16.35
CA GLY A 756 -27.18 -4.00 -17.67
C GLY A 756 -25.77 -3.46 -17.92
N GLN A 757 -25.58 -2.76 -19.04
CA GLN A 757 -24.25 -2.27 -19.43
C GLN A 757 -23.89 -0.97 -18.67
N LEU A 758 -22.72 -0.99 -18.04
CA LEU A 758 -22.10 0.12 -17.32
C LEU A 758 -21.44 1.12 -18.28
N SER A 759 -21.39 2.38 -17.83
CA SER A 759 -20.57 3.44 -18.44
C SER A 759 -19.23 3.64 -17.73
N ASN A 760 -19.09 3.19 -16.48
CA ASN A 760 -17.94 3.44 -15.62
C ASN A 760 -17.65 2.22 -14.73
N VAL A 761 -16.38 1.91 -14.49
CA VAL A 761 -15.91 0.95 -13.47
C VAL A 761 -14.71 1.54 -12.74
N ILE A 762 -14.60 1.30 -11.43
CA ILE A 762 -13.40 1.61 -10.65
C ILE A 762 -12.60 0.33 -10.40
N LEU A 763 -11.30 0.37 -10.69
CA LEU A 763 -10.32 -0.65 -10.31
C LEU A 763 -9.47 -0.13 -9.15
N ALA A 764 -9.44 -0.88 -8.05
CA ALA A 764 -8.53 -0.68 -6.93
C ALA A 764 -7.69 -1.95 -6.71
N THR A 765 -6.60 -1.85 -5.97
CA THR A 765 -5.78 -3.01 -5.62
C THR A 765 -6.51 -3.90 -4.61
N ALA A 766 -6.40 -5.22 -4.76
CA ALA A 766 -6.95 -6.16 -3.80
C ALA A 766 -6.06 -6.35 -2.56
N ASP A 767 -4.76 -6.05 -2.67
CA ASP A 767 -3.74 -6.49 -1.70
C ASP A 767 -3.31 -5.41 -0.69
N ASN A 768 -3.64 -4.13 -0.95
CA ASN A 768 -3.44 -3.00 -0.05
C ASN A 768 -4.68 -2.09 0.01
N PHE A 769 -4.79 -1.19 1.00
CA PHE A 769 -6.00 -0.41 1.27
C PHE A 769 -5.96 1.10 0.98
N PRO A 770 -4.86 1.86 1.19
CA PRO A 770 -4.96 3.28 1.54
C PRO A 770 -5.44 4.16 0.38
N ASP A 771 -4.89 3.96 -0.82
CA ASP A 771 -5.24 4.70 -2.04
C ASP A 771 -6.73 4.66 -2.36
N ALA A 772 -7.41 3.55 -2.01
CA ALA A 772 -8.81 3.29 -2.34
C ALA A 772 -9.82 3.74 -1.28
N LEU A 773 -9.38 4.14 -0.07
CA LEU A 773 -10.27 4.46 1.05
C LEU A 773 -11.28 5.60 0.77
N SER A 774 -10.91 6.57 -0.07
CA SER A 774 -11.79 7.66 -0.51
C SER A 774 -12.55 7.38 -1.82
N GLY A 775 -12.27 6.24 -2.47
CA GLY A 775 -12.82 5.87 -3.79
C GLY A 775 -14.33 5.61 -3.80
N SER A 776 -14.95 5.34 -2.65
CA SER A 776 -16.40 5.10 -2.53
C SER A 776 -17.24 6.27 -3.04
N VAL A 777 -16.79 7.50 -2.77
CA VAL A 777 -17.51 8.74 -3.13
C VAL A 777 -17.53 8.94 -4.64
N LEU A 778 -16.41 8.62 -5.31
CA LEU A 778 -16.28 8.68 -6.76
C LEU A 778 -17.03 7.52 -7.44
N ALA A 779 -16.98 6.31 -6.86
CA ALA A 779 -17.75 5.16 -7.33
C ALA A 779 -19.26 5.46 -7.34
N HIS A 780 -19.77 6.08 -6.28
CA HIS A 780 -21.17 6.50 -6.22
C HIS A 780 -21.48 7.65 -7.19
N LYS A 781 -20.63 8.68 -7.28
CA LYS A 781 -20.77 9.80 -8.25
C LYS A 781 -20.92 9.29 -9.69
N LEU A 782 -20.13 8.27 -10.05
CA LEU A 782 -20.06 7.70 -11.40
C LEU A 782 -21.08 6.58 -11.66
N ASN A 783 -21.85 6.16 -10.64
CA ASN A 783 -22.66 4.93 -10.64
C ASN A 783 -21.83 3.71 -11.13
N ALA A 784 -20.62 3.57 -10.59
CA ALA A 784 -19.64 2.54 -10.92
C ALA A 784 -19.45 1.54 -9.76
N PRO A 785 -19.26 0.23 -10.02
CA PRO A 785 -18.74 -0.68 -9.00
C PRO A 785 -17.26 -0.40 -8.72
N ILE A 786 -16.82 -0.73 -7.49
CA ILE A 786 -15.40 -0.90 -7.18
C ILE A 786 -15.08 -2.39 -7.32
N LEU A 787 -14.19 -2.71 -8.25
CA LEU A 787 -13.59 -4.03 -8.41
C LEU A 787 -12.17 -4.03 -7.83
N LEU A 788 -11.73 -5.19 -7.36
CA LEU A 788 -10.43 -5.38 -6.75
C LEU A 788 -9.54 -6.22 -7.65
N VAL A 789 -8.41 -5.68 -8.08
CA VAL A 789 -7.43 -6.39 -8.91
C VAL A 789 -6.48 -7.18 -8.00
N GLY A 790 -6.53 -8.51 -8.12
CA GLY A 790 -5.57 -9.40 -7.45
C GLY A 790 -4.23 -9.47 -8.18
N SER A 791 -3.20 -9.87 -7.45
CA SER A 791 -1.84 -10.11 -7.97
C SER A 791 -1.66 -11.45 -8.71
N SER A 792 -2.73 -12.24 -8.88
CA SER A 792 -2.72 -13.48 -9.66
C SER A 792 -3.32 -13.29 -11.06
N ALA A 793 -2.82 -14.03 -12.05
CA ALA A 793 -3.37 -14.00 -13.41
C ALA A 793 -4.84 -14.44 -13.45
N ASP A 794 -5.18 -15.51 -12.72
CA ASP A 794 -6.58 -15.97 -12.54
C ASP A 794 -7.51 -14.86 -12.01
N ASP A 795 -7.02 -13.98 -11.13
CA ASP A 795 -7.81 -12.85 -10.63
C ASP A 795 -7.87 -11.67 -11.61
N GLN A 796 -6.78 -11.40 -12.35
CA GLN A 796 -6.79 -10.44 -13.46
C GLN A 796 -7.80 -10.85 -14.54
N ASP A 797 -7.80 -12.12 -14.97
CA ASP A 797 -8.71 -12.66 -15.98
C ASP A 797 -10.19 -12.56 -15.58
N LYS A 798 -10.52 -12.70 -14.28
CA LYS A 798 -11.87 -12.45 -13.77
C LYS A 798 -12.29 -10.99 -13.92
N ILE A 799 -11.38 -10.05 -13.68
CA ILE A 799 -11.63 -8.61 -13.88
C ILE A 799 -11.84 -8.31 -15.37
N LEU A 800 -10.96 -8.79 -16.25
CA LEU A 800 -11.13 -8.64 -17.71
C LEU A 800 -12.46 -9.24 -18.19
N SER A 801 -12.85 -10.40 -17.66
CA SER A 801 -14.12 -11.05 -17.98
C SER A 801 -15.32 -10.23 -17.50
N TYR A 802 -15.30 -9.71 -16.28
CA TYR A 802 -16.36 -8.82 -15.79
C TYR A 802 -16.47 -7.54 -16.64
N LEU A 803 -15.34 -6.94 -17.04
CA LEU A 803 -15.32 -5.75 -17.89
C LEU A 803 -15.94 -6.06 -19.26
N LYS A 804 -15.52 -7.12 -19.94
CA LYS A 804 -16.11 -7.57 -21.22
C LYS A 804 -17.62 -7.82 -21.14
N ASP A 805 -18.07 -8.48 -20.07
CA ASP A 805 -19.49 -8.83 -19.87
C ASP A 805 -20.38 -7.62 -19.52
N ASN A 806 -19.84 -6.59 -18.85
CA ASN A 806 -20.66 -5.57 -18.17
C ASN A 806 -20.32 -4.11 -18.54
N LEU A 807 -19.12 -3.77 -19.00
CA LEU A 807 -18.73 -2.39 -19.35
C LEU A 807 -18.96 -2.13 -20.85
N SER A 808 -19.45 -0.93 -21.20
CA SER A 808 -19.49 -0.50 -22.60
C SER A 808 -18.09 -0.25 -23.14
N THR A 809 -17.81 -0.56 -24.40
CA THR A 809 -16.48 -0.27 -25.01
C THR A 809 -16.15 1.22 -25.09
N ALA A 810 -17.17 2.09 -25.03
CA ALA A 810 -17.00 3.54 -24.87
C ALA A 810 -16.95 4.01 -23.40
N GLY A 811 -17.12 3.09 -22.43
CA GLY A 811 -17.13 3.38 -21.00
C GLY A 811 -15.73 3.54 -20.40
N THR A 812 -15.66 4.19 -19.24
CA THR A 812 -14.41 4.62 -18.62
C THR A 812 -13.96 3.69 -17.49
N VAL A 813 -12.69 3.29 -17.50
CA VAL A 813 -12.05 2.55 -16.41
C VAL A 813 -11.23 3.52 -15.57
N TYR A 814 -11.65 3.73 -14.32
CA TYR A 814 -10.94 4.56 -13.35
C TYR A 814 -10.02 3.69 -12.51
N VAL A 815 -8.71 3.90 -12.59
CA VAL A 815 -7.70 3.11 -11.86
C VAL A 815 -7.22 3.92 -10.67
N ILE A 816 -7.50 3.45 -9.45
CA ILE A 816 -7.09 4.13 -8.22
C ILE A 816 -5.75 3.57 -7.72
N GLY A 817 -4.81 4.48 -7.44
CA GLY A 817 -3.47 4.18 -6.98
C GLY A 817 -2.43 4.09 -8.10
N GLY A 818 -1.16 4.12 -7.69
CA GLY A 818 -0.02 4.03 -8.60
C GLY A 818 0.11 2.66 -9.29
N SER A 819 1.07 2.51 -10.20
CA SER A 819 1.35 1.24 -10.87
C SER A 819 1.96 0.16 -9.94
N SER A 820 2.36 0.54 -8.72
CA SER A 820 2.69 -0.39 -7.63
C SER A 820 1.46 -0.93 -6.89
N ALA A 821 0.29 -0.30 -7.04
CA ALA A 821 -0.98 -0.74 -6.44
C ALA A 821 -1.81 -1.52 -7.46
N VAL A 822 -2.11 -0.91 -8.61
CA VAL A 822 -2.78 -1.56 -9.75
C VAL A 822 -1.83 -1.46 -10.94
N GLY A 823 -1.25 -2.59 -11.34
CA GLY A 823 -0.16 -2.64 -12.32
C GLY A 823 -0.50 -2.08 -13.70
N ASP A 824 0.53 -1.71 -14.46
CA ASP A 824 0.37 -1.29 -15.86
C ASP A 824 0.18 -2.50 -16.81
N ASP A 825 0.42 -3.72 -16.32
CA ASP A 825 0.12 -4.99 -16.99
C ASP A 825 -1.39 -5.19 -17.17
N ILE A 826 -2.18 -5.12 -16.08
CA ILE A 826 -3.64 -5.20 -16.13
C ILE A 826 -4.25 -4.03 -16.92
N VAL A 827 -3.67 -2.83 -16.82
CA VAL A 827 -4.10 -1.68 -17.64
C VAL A 827 -3.84 -1.91 -19.13
N SER A 828 -2.72 -2.53 -19.48
CA SER A 828 -2.42 -2.93 -20.87
C SER A 828 -3.37 -4.02 -21.37
N GLN A 829 -3.71 -5.01 -20.53
CA GLN A 829 -4.71 -6.04 -20.85
C GLN A 829 -6.11 -5.42 -21.08
N VAL A 830 -6.56 -4.54 -20.18
CA VAL A 830 -7.84 -3.80 -20.31
C VAL A 830 -7.88 -2.98 -21.60
N THR A 831 -6.77 -2.34 -21.97
CA THR A 831 -6.65 -1.61 -23.23
C THR A 831 -6.74 -2.55 -24.45
N ALA A 832 -6.11 -3.72 -24.38
CA ALA A 832 -6.11 -4.73 -25.44
C ALA A 832 -7.51 -5.37 -25.66
N GLU A 833 -8.33 -5.45 -24.63
CA GLU A 833 -9.76 -5.85 -24.71
C GLU A 833 -10.67 -4.72 -25.29
N GLY A 834 -10.09 -3.59 -25.68
CA GLY A 834 -10.76 -2.50 -26.39
C GLY A 834 -11.26 -1.34 -25.52
N PHE A 835 -11.01 -1.36 -24.21
CA PHE A 835 -11.40 -0.27 -23.30
C PHE A 835 -10.33 0.84 -23.30
N THR A 836 -10.40 1.75 -24.27
CA THR A 836 -9.39 2.82 -24.46
C THR A 836 -9.53 3.99 -23.50
N ASN A 837 -10.70 4.18 -22.87
CA ASN A 837 -10.98 5.28 -21.96
C ASN A 837 -10.51 4.93 -20.54
N ILE A 838 -9.22 5.06 -20.25
CA ILE A 838 -8.65 4.75 -18.93
C ILE A 838 -8.16 6.03 -18.24
N THR A 839 -8.54 6.22 -16.97
CA THR A 839 -8.15 7.37 -16.14
C THR A 839 -7.50 6.87 -14.84
N ARG A 840 -6.17 7.00 -14.70
CA ARG A 840 -5.47 6.69 -13.44
C ARG A 840 -5.52 7.89 -12.49
N LEU A 841 -5.98 7.66 -11.26
CA LEU A 841 -6.00 8.63 -10.16
C LEU A 841 -4.97 8.18 -9.11
N SER A 842 -3.82 8.85 -9.11
CA SER A 842 -2.66 8.51 -8.27
C SER A 842 -1.80 9.74 -7.98
N GLY A 843 -1.22 9.79 -6.79
CA GLY A 843 -0.14 10.72 -6.42
C GLY A 843 1.13 10.00 -6.00
N ALA A 844 2.07 10.73 -5.41
CA ALA A 844 3.30 10.17 -4.83
C ALA A 844 3.03 9.30 -3.59
N ASP A 845 1.92 9.56 -2.89
CA ASP A 845 1.44 8.78 -1.75
C ASP A 845 -0.10 8.69 -1.71
N ARG A 846 -0.62 8.10 -0.63
CA ARG A 846 -2.06 7.94 -0.37
C ARG A 846 -2.80 9.27 -0.16
N TYR A 847 -2.14 10.28 0.39
CA TYR A 847 -2.72 11.59 0.68
C TYR A 847 -2.92 12.38 -0.62
N GLU A 848 -1.91 12.40 -1.48
CA GLU A 848 -2.03 12.93 -2.84
C GLU A 848 -3.02 12.12 -3.69
N THR A 849 -3.04 10.79 -3.58
CA THR A 849 -4.00 9.94 -4.30
C THR A 849 -5.44 10.24 -3.88
N ALA A 850 -5.70 10.40 -2.58
CA ALA A 850 -6.99 10.85 -2.09
C ALA A 850 -7.35 12.26 -2.60
N LEU A 851 -6.38 13.18 -2.70
CA LEU A 851 -6.60 14.49 -3.31
C LEU A 851 -6.94 14.40 -4.81
N LYS A 852 -6.37 13.47 -5.59
CA LYS A 852 -6.77 13.22 -6.99
C LYS A 852 -8.21 12.69 -7.10
N ILE A 853 -8.65 11.87 -6.15
CA ILE A 853 -10.04 11.43 -6.06
C ILE A 853 -10.95 12.63 -5.73
N VAL A 854 -10.56 13.49 -4.79
CA VAL A 854 -11.30 14.72 -4.45
C VAL A 854 -11.36 15.72 -5.63
N ASP A 855 -10.30 15.82 -6.43
CA ASP A 855 -10.33 16.60 -7.68
C ASP A 855 -11.38 16.05 -8.66
N ALA A 856 -11.42 14.74 -8.87
CA ALA A 856 -12.43 14.07 -9.71
C ALA A 856 -13.87 14.16 -9.16
N LEU A 857 -14.08 14.63 -7.93
CA LEU A 857 -15.41 14.85 -7.36
C LEU A 857 -16.04 16.19 -7.75
N ASP A 858 -15.30 17.17 -8.31
CA ASP A 858 -15.80 18.53 -8.61
C ASP A 858 -16.46 19.21 -7.38
N VAL A 859 -15.83 19.08 -6.20
CA VAL A 859 -16.44 19.47 -4.92
C VAL A 859 -16.78 20.96 -4.87
N LYS A 860 -18.07 21.26 -4.68
CA LYS A 860 -18.58 22.63 -4.57
C LYS A 860 -18.20 23.27 -3.23
N THR A 861 -18.02 24.59 -3.26
CA THR A 861 -17.81 25.39 -2.05
C THR A 861 -18.97 25.23 -1.07
N GLY A 862 -18.68 25.08 0.22
CA GLY A 862 -19.65 24.85 1.30
C GLY A 862 -19.95 23.38 1.60
N THR A 863 -19.60 22.42 0.71
CA THR A 863 -19.83 20.99 0.94
C THR A 863 -19.09 20.50 2.21
N PRO A 864 -19.76 19.76 3.12
CA PRO A 864 -19.10 19.16 4.27
C PRO A 864 -17.98 18.18 3.89
N VAL A 865 -16.92 18.14 4.70
CA VAL A 865 -15.75 17.27 4.46
C VAL A 865 -15.58 16.22 5.55
N VAL A 866 -15.02 15.07 5.19
CA VAL A 866 -14.73 13.96 6.10
C VAL A 866 -13.22 13.79 6.22
N LEU A 867 -12.70 13.70 7.45
CA LEU A 867 -11.29 13.48 7.77
C LEU A 867 -11.13 12.12 8.47
N VAL A 868 -10.26 11.27 7.93
CA VAL A 868 -9.97 9.91 8.45
C VAL A 868 -8.47 9.64 8.44
N ASN A 869 -7.98 8.78 9.34
CA ASN A 869 -6.57 8.41 9.33
C ASN A 869 -6.24 7.57 8.08
N GLY A 870 -5.18 7.93 7.35
CA GLY A 870 -4.71 7.24 6.13
C GLY A 870 -3.80 6.04 6.38
N GLU A 871 -3.28 5.87 7.59
CA GLU A 871 -2.46 4.74 8.02
C GLU A 871 -3.27 3.56 8.56
N ASN A 872 -4.59 3.71 8.77
CA ASN A 872 -5.46 2.64 9.27
C ASN A 872 -6.86 2.68 8.65
N TYR A 873 -7.29 1.57 8.02
CA TYR A 873 -8.50 1.50 7.21
C TYR A 873 -9.88 1.56 7.91
N PRO A 874 -10.12 1.03 9.14
CA PRO A 874 -11.49 0.74 9.58
C PRO A 874 -12.38 1.96 9.71
N ASP A 875 -11.85 3.06 10.24
CA ASP A 875 -12.61 4.30 10.45
C ASP A 875 -13.02 4.92 9.10
N ALA A 876 -12.15 4.84 8.08
CA ALA A 876 -12.47 5.24 6.70
C ALA A 876 -13.53 4.35 6.04
N LEU A 877 -13.45 3.03 6.22
CA LEU A 877 -14.47 2.11 5.71
C LEU A 877 -15.83 2.33 6.39
N SER A 878 -15.84 2.68 7.67
CA SER A 878 -17.05 2.90 8.46
C SER A 878 -17.90 4.07 7.95
N ILE A 879 -17.26 5.13 7.46
CA ILE A 879 -17.91 6.32 6.88
C ILE A 879 -18.09 6.18 5.35
N SER A 880 -17.46 5.21 4.71
CA SER A 880 -17.35 5.12 3.25
C SER A 880 -18.68 5.13 2.49
N SER A 881 -19.73 4.45 3.00
CA SER A 881 -21.05 4.44 2.35
C SER A 881 -21.85 5.73 2.60
N VAL A 882 -21.72 6.31 3.80
CA VAL A 882 -22.38 7.57 4.18
C VAL A 882 -21.79 8.74 3.39
N ALA A 883 -20.46 8.86 3.34
CA ALA A 883 -19.77 9.91 2.61
C ALA A 883 -20.06 9.83 1.10
N ALA A 884 -20.20 8.62 0.56
CA ALA A 884 -20.54 8.41 -0.84
C ALA A 884 -21.98 8.79 -1.17
N ASP A 885 -22.94 8.35 -0.35
CA ASP A 885 -24.38 8.71 -0.43
C ASP A 885 -24.62 10.22 -0.27
N MET A 886 -23.90 10.88 0.63
CA MET A 886 -23.99 12.34 0.85
C MET A 886 -23.06 13.17 -0.05
N GLN A 887 -22.24 12.53 -0.89
CA GLN A 887 -21.22 13.17 -1.74
C GLN A 887 -20.24 14.09 -0.98
N TYR A 888 -19.88 13.69 0.24
CA TYR A 888 -18.87 14.37 1.06
C TYR A 888 -17.47 13.80 0.74
N PRO A 889 -16.48 14.61 0.33
CA PRO A 889 -15.12 14.11 0.08
C PRO A 889 -14.46 13.58 1.35
N ILE A 890 -13.79 12.43 1.22
CA ILE A 890 -12.95 11.83 2.26
C ILE A 890 -11.50 12.27 2.04
N PHE A 891 -10.93 12.95 3.03
CA PHE A 891 -9.52 13.28 3.13
C PHE A 891 -8.81 12.30 4.08
N LEU A 892 -7.67 11.79 3.64
CA LEU A 892 -6.76 11.05 4.50
C LEU A 892 -5.84 12.03 5.25
N VAL A 893 -5.54 11.72 6.51
CA VAL A 893 -4.56 12.46 7.34
C VAL A 893 -3.62 11.48 8.05
N ASN A 894 -2.42 11.91 8.47
CA ASN A 894 -1.45 11.03 9.14
C ASN A 894 -1.78 10.72 10.62
N GLY A 895 -2.83 11.33 11.15
CA GLY A 895 -3.24 11.24 12.55
C GLY A 895 -2.97 12.51 13.33
N ASP A 896 -1.79 13.12 13.17
CA ASP A 896 -1.34 14.24 14.01
C ASP A 896 -1.36 15.62 13.33
N SER A 897 -1.31 15.67 12.00
CA SER A 897 -1.27 16.91 11.21
C SER A 897 -2.01 16.81 9.88
N LEU A 898 -2.64 17.91 9.43
CA LEU A 898 -2.92 18.14 8.02
C LEU A 898 -1.60 18.35 7.25
N THR A 899 -1.52 17.86 6.02
CA THR A 899 -0.51 18.32 5.04
C THR A 899 -0.97 19.63 4.39
N ASP A 900 -0.03 20.44 3.89
CA ASP A 900 -0.36 21.73 3.26
C ASP A 900 -1.34 21.59 2.09
N ALA A 901 -1.22 20.51 1.30
CA ALA A 901 -2.11 20.23 0.18
C ALA A 901 -3.55 19.87 0.64
N VAL A 902 -3.69 19.10 1.72
CA VAL A 902 -4.99 18.81 2.34
C VAL A 902 -5.60 20.08 2.93
N ALA A 903 -4.81 20.88 3.66
CA ALA A 903 -5.25 22.15 4.20
C ALA A 903 -5.72 23.12 3.11
N GLN A 904 -4.93 23.31 2.04
CA GLN A 904 -5.29 24.16 0.91
C GLN A 904 -6.60 23.72 0.24
N LYS A 905 -6.83 22.40 0.09
CA LYS A 905 -8.07 21.87 -0.48
C LYS A 905 -9.28 22.13 0.43
N ILE A 906 -9.12 21.94 1.75
CA ILE A 906 -10.17 22.25 2.74
C ILE A 906 -10.51 23.75 2.73
N THR A 907 -9.52 24.65 2.68
CA THR A 907 -9.77 26.11 2.53
C THR A 907 -10.49 26.44 1.22
N THR A 908 -10.15 25.77 0.12
CA THR A 908 -10.79 25.98 -1.20
C THR A 908 -12.25 25.52 -1.21
N ILE A 909 -12.56 24.40 -0.53
CA ILE A 909 -13.94 23.93 -0.34
C ILE A 909 -14.70 24.84 0.64
N ASN A 910 -14.02 25.45 1.62
CA ASN A 910 -14.66 26.27 2.67
C ASN A 910 -15.91 25.59 3.26
N PRO A 911 -15.75 24.40 3.87
CA PRO A 911 -16.87 23.54 4.24
C PRO A 911 -17.77 24.17 5.28
N THR A 912 -19.08 23.92 5.19
CA THR A 912 -20.04 24.30 6.23
C THR A 912 -19.95 23.42 7.48
N LYS A 913 -19.34 22.24 7.37
CA LYS A 913 -19.22 21.26 8.46
C LYS A 913 -18.07 20.28 8.21
N VAL A 914 -17.45 19.81 9.28
CA VAL A 914 -16.33 18.85 9.24
C VAL A 914 -16.72 17.63 10.08
N TYR A 915 -16.47 16.44 9.55
CA TYR A 915 -16.60 15.19 10.27
C TYR A 915 -15.21 14.55 10.47
N ILE A 916 -14.82 14.31 11.71
CA ILE A 916 -13.58 13.61 12.06
C ILE A 916 -13.96 12.20 12.50
N ILE A 917 -13.53 11.18 11.77
CA ILE A 917 -13.86 9.78 12.09
C ILE A 917 -12.64 9.13 12.76
N GLY A 918 -12.90 8.46 13.87
CA GLY A 918 -11.87 7.94 14.79
C GLY A 918 -11.74 8.76 16.08
N SER A 919 -11.27 8.10 17.13
CA SER A 919 -11.03 8.72 18.44
C SER A 919 -9.83 9.68 18.40
N GLN A 920 -9.61 10.44 19.48
CA GLN A 920 -8.44 11.33 19.59
C GLN A 920 -7.09 10.58 19.52
N GLY A 921 -7.06 9.26 19.75
CA GLY A 921 -5.87 8.43 19.58
C GLY A 921 -5.61 7.96 18.15
N VAL A 922 -6.52 8.24 17.20
CA VAL A 922 -6.42 7.86 15.78
C VAL A 922 -6.41 9.10 14.88
N VAL A 923 -7.18 10.13 15.21
CA VAL A 923 -7.07 11.46 14.60
C VAL A 923 -7.00 12.48 15.73
N SER A 924 -5.85 13.11 15.93
CA SER A 924 -5.51 13.89 17.12
C SER A 924 -6.42 15.10 17.36
N GLN A 925 -6.31 15.68 18.54
CA GLN A 925 -6.90 17.00 18.81
C GLN A 925 -6.21 18.10 17.98
N ALA A 926 -4.92 17.97 17.67
CA ALA A 926 -4.18 18.96 16.89
C ALA A 926 -4.75 19.12 15.47
N ILE A 927 -5.20 18.04 14.82
CA ILE A 927 -5.93 18.13 13.54
C ILE A 927 -7.26 18.88 13.70
N GLN A 928 -8.00 18.60 14.77
CA GLN A 928 -9.26 19.30 15.04
C GLN A 928 -9.03 20.81 15.26
N ASP A 929 -7.99 21.18 16.00
CA ASP A 929 -7.61 22.58 16.26
C ASP A 929 -7.10 23.27 14.98
N GLN A 930 -6.29 22.58 14.17
CA GLN A 930 -5.85 23.03 12.84
C GLN A 930 -7.04 23.35 11.94
N VAL A 931 -8.01 22.43 11.83
CA VAL A 931 -9.20 22.62 10.97
C VAL A 931 -10.09 23.75 11.50
N THR A 932 -10.26 23.86 12.81
CA THR A 932 -10.99 24.98 13.45
C THR A 932 -10.39 26.32 13.03
N LYS A 933 -9.06 26.45 13.14
CA LYS A 933 -8.32 27.65 12.74
C LYS A 933 -8.37 27.92 11.22
N LEU A 934 -8.32 26.85 10.42
CA LEU A 934 -8.25 26.91 8.95
C LEU A 934 -9.59 27.30 8.30
N THR A 935 -10.71 26.86 8.89
CA THR A 935 -12.07 27.06 8.36
C THR A 935 -12.83 28.18 9.06
N SER A 936 -12.42 28.59 10.27
CA SER A 936 -13.17 29.48 11.15
C SER A 936 -14.60 29.01 11.46
N LEU A 937 -14.87 27.70 11.36
CA LEU A 937 -16.14 27.11 11.77
C LEU A 937 -16.33 27.20 13.29
N ASP A 938 -17.58 27.38 13.70
CA ASP A 938 -17.99 27.14 15.09
C ASP A 938 -17.67 25.68 15.47
N PRO A 939 -17.09 25.41 16.66
CA PRO A 939 -16.73 24.04 17.08
C PRO A 939 -17.89 23.02 17.04
N SER A 940 -19.15 23.45 17.16
CA SER A 940 -20.32 22.56 17.00
C SER A 940 -20.50 21.99 15.58
N ASN A 941 -19.87 22.62 14.58
CA ASN A 941 -19.81 22.14 13.20
C ASN A 941 -18.57 21.28 12.91
N ILE A 942 -17.77 20.92 13.93
CA ILE A 942 -16.63 20.01 13.81
C ILE A 942 -16.91 18.77 14.67
N VAL A 943 -17.59 17.81 14.04
CA VAL A 943 -18.18 16.65 14.71
C VAL A 943 -17.21 15.47 14.67
N ARG A 944 -16.87 14.94 15.85
CA ARG A 944 -16.04 13.73 15.98
C ARG A 944 -16.90 12.50 16.20
N LEU A 945 -16.63 11.42 15.46
CA LEU A 945 -17.33 10.14 15.54
C LEU A 945 -16.30 9.00 15.67
N GLY A 946 -16.15 8.44 16.86
CA GLY A 946 -15.24 7.32 17.10
C GLY A 946 -15.47 6.69 18.47
N GLY A 947 -15.35 5.37 18.54
CA GLY A 947 -15.48 4.61 19.78
C GLY A 947 -14.14 4.20 20.40
N ALA A 948 -14.18 3.24 21.32
CA ALA A 948 -12.99 2.56 21.85
C ALA A 948 -12.34 1.65 20.79
N ASP A 949 -13.12 1.12 19.85
CA ASP A 949 -12.64 0.33 18.71
C ASP A 949 -13.36 0.62 17.39
N ARG A 950 -12.95 -0.11 16.34
CA ARG A 950 -13.46 -0.01 14.96
C ARG A 950 -14.94 -0.39 14.80
N PHE A 951 -15.44 -1.30 15.64
CA PHE A 951 -16.83 -1.76 15.59
C PHE A 951 -17.72 -0.68 16.21
N GLU A 952 -17.33 -0.16 17.37
CA GLU A 952 -17.97 1.00 18.00
C GLU A 952 -17.94 2.26 17.11
N THR A 953 -16.80 2.57 16.46
CA THR A 953 -16.74 3.69 15.49
C THR A 953 -17.76 3.51 14.37
N SER A 954 -17.88 2.31 13.79
CA SER A 954 -18.88 2.06 12.73
C SER A 954 -20.32 2.18 13.21
N LEU A 955 -20.58 1.78 14.46
CA LEU A 955 -21.89 1.95 15.08
C LEU A 955 -22.20 3.43 15.36
N ALA A 956 -21.24 4.21 15.87
CA ALA A 956 -21.39 5.63 16.11
C ALA A 956 -21.66 6.43 14.83
N VAL A 957 -20.97 6.08 13.73
CA VAL A 957 -21.24 6.65 12.39
C VAL A 957 -22.65 6.30 11.92
N ALA A 958 -23.05 5.03 11.98
CA ALA A 958 -24.37 4.59 11.56
C ALA A 958 -25.51 5.21 12.39
N GLN A 959 -25.30 5.39 13.70
CA GLN A 959 -26.23 6.06 14.61
C GLN A 959 -26.34 7.56 14.32
N TYR A 960 -25.21 8.26 14.09
CA TYR A 960 -25.21 9.71 13.87
C TYR A 960 -25.91 10.10 12.56
N PHE A 961 -25.59 9.43 11.46
CA PHE A 961 -26.14 9.76 10.15
C PHE A 961 -27.49 9.10 9.86
N ASN A 962 -27.78 7.97 10.51
CA ASN A 962 -29.09 7.30 10.50
C ASN A 962 -29.73 7.20 9.10
N GLN A 963 -28.96 6.74 8.09
CA GLN A 963 -29.43 6.64 6.71
C GLN A 963 -30.72 5.82 6.62
N THR A 964 -31.65 6.25 5.77
CA THR A 964 -33.07 5.84 5.77
C THR A 964 -33.36 4.57 4.96
N GLY A 965 -32.37 4.01 4.26
CA GLY A 965 -32.49 2.75 3.55
C GLY A 965 -32.91 1.60 4.48
N GLN A 966 -33.90 0.82 4.05
CA GLN A 966 -34.46 -0.31 4.83
C GLN A 966 -33.54 -1.55 4.89
N THR A 967 -32.25 -1.39 4.61
CA THR A 967 -31.23 -2.43 4.79
C THR A 967 -30.06 -1.89 5.60
N THR A 968 -29.23 -2.80 6.08
CA THR A 968 -27.91 -2.51 6.67
C THR A 968 -26.90 -3.44 6.04
N CYS A 969 -25.69 -2.94 5.79
CA CYS A 969 -24.60 -3.74 5.28
C CYS A 969 -23.68 -4.18 6.43
N ILE A 970 -23.23 -5.43 6.43
CA ILE A 970 -22.37 -6.02 7.46
C ILE A 970 -21.09 -6.52 6.78
N ALA A 971 -19.94 -6.15 7.32
CA ALA A 971 -18.64 -6.63 6.85
C ALA A 971 -17.69 -6.89 8.02
N THR A 972 -16.65 -7.69 7.80
CA THR A 972 -15.63 -7.87 8.83
C THR A 972 -14.88 -6.55 9.08
N GLY A 973 -14.66 -6.20 10.35
CA GLY A 973 -13.73 -5.12 10.70
C GLY A 973 -12.27 -5.56 10.75
N ASN A 974 -12.00 -6.87 10.67
CA ASN A 974 -10.66 -7.45 10.80
C ASN A 974 -9.86 -7.44 9.48
N ASN A 975 -10.49 -7.02 8.38
CA ASN A 975 -9.88 -6.88 7.06
C ASN A 975 -10.62 -5.78 6.27
N PHE A 976 -10.08 -5.32 5.15
CA PHE A 976 -10.63 -4.20 4.36
C PHE A 976 -11.41 -4.53 3.05
N PRO A 977 -11.08 -5.59 2.26
CA PRO A 977 -11.52 -5.68 0.86
C PRO A 977 -13.05 -5.71 0.66
N ASP A 978 -13.74 -6.55 1.42
CA ASP A 978 -15.17 -6.80 1.22
C ASP A 978 -16.02 -5.56 1.58
N ALA A 979 -15.60 -4.79 2.60
CA ALA A 979 -16.22 -3.52 2.96
C ALA A 979 -15.90 -2.39 1.96
N LEU A 980 -14.67 -2.37 1.42
CA LEU A 980 -14.25 -1.41 0.39
C LEU A 980 -15.08 -1.57 -0.89
N ALA A 981 -15.18 -2.79 -1.43
CA ALA A 981 -16.04 -3.06 -2.58
C ALA A 981 -17.53 -2.85 -2.25
N GLY A 982 -17.95 -3.21 -1.03
CA GLY A 982 -19.28 -3.01 -0.49
C GLY A 982 -19.72 -1.56 -0.31
N SER A 983 -18.79 -0.60 -0.21
CA SER A 983 -19.08 0.81 0.05
C SER A 983 -20.02 1.45 -0.97
N ALA A 984 -19.79 1.18 -2.27
CA ALA A 984 -20.61 1.70 -3.36
C ALA A 984 -22.01 1.06 -3.39
N TYR A 985 -22.11 -0.25 -3.10
CA TYR A 985 -23.38 -0.97 -2.93
C TYR A 985 -24.19 -0.36 -1.77
N ALA A 986 -23.54 -0.19 -0.61
CA ALA A 986 -24.17 0.29 0.60
C ALA A 986 -24.66 1.74 0.44
N ALA A 987 -23.86 2.61 -0.19
CA ALA A 987 -24.26 3.97 -0.55
C ALA A 987 -25.48 3.98 -1.49
N LYS A 988 -25.46 3.15 -2.54
CA LYS A 988 -26.57 3.00 -3.49
C LYS A 988 -27.87 2.46 -2.86
N ALA A 989 -27.74 1.72 -1.75
CA ALA A 989 -28.86 1.24 -0.94
C ALA A 989 -29.29 2.21 0.18
N ASN A 990 -28.68 3.41 0.27
CA ASN A 990 -28.83 4.36 1.39
C ASN A 990 -28.64 3.69 2.76
N ALA A 991 -27.61 2.86 2.89
CA ALA A 991 -27.39 1.96 4.02
C ALA A 991 -25.99 2.11 4.64
N PRO A 992 -25.88 2.06 5.99
CA PRO A 992 -24.60 2.09 6.66
C PRO A 992 -23.89 0.73 6.56
N ILE A 993 -22.56 0.75 6.66
CA ILE A 993 -21.74 -0.44 6.90
C ILE A 993 -21.44 -0.55 8.39
N ILE A 994 -21.93 -1.60 9.04
CA ILE A 994 -21.52 -1.99 10.39
C ILE A 994 -20.37 -2.99 10.27
N LEU A 995 -19.26 -2.69 10.93
CA LEU A 995 -18.12 -3.59 11.03
C LEU A 995 -18.34 -4.58 12.19
N THR A 996 -18.00 -5.85 11.99
CA THR A 996 -18.13 -6.90 13.01
C THR A 996 -16.85 -7.73 13.16
N GLY A 997 -16.65 -8.30 14.36
CA GLY A 997 -15.55 -9.23 14.64
C GLY A 997 -15.97 -10.69 14.43
N SER A 998 -15.67 -11.55 15.39
CA SER A 998 -16.23 -12.91 15.47
C SER A 998 -17.70 -12.93 15.87
N THR A 999 -18.18 -11.86 16.51
CA THR A 999 -19.57 -11.62 16.93
C THR A 999 -19.99 -10.18 16.67
N LEU A 1000 -21.30 -9.93 16.59
CA LEU A 1000 -21.86 -8.59 16.75
C LEU A 1000 -21.79 -8.18 18.23
N SER A 1001 -21.68 -6.88 18.51
CA SER A 1001 -21.83 -6.34 19.88
C SER A 1001 -23.31 -6.18 20.24
N ASP A 1002 -23.63 -6.17 21.54
CA ASP A 1002 -25.01 -5.99 22.02
C ASP A 1002 -25.60 -4.64 21.56
N ASP A 1003 -24.80 -3.58 21.50
CA ASP A 1003 -25.24 -2.27 21.00
C ASP A 1003 -25.49 -2.26 19.48
N ALA A 1004 -24.69 -3.00 18.70
CA ALA A 1004 -24.96 -3.19 17.27
C ALA A 1004 -26.25 -3.99 17.08
N ILE A 1005 -26.45 -5.06 17.87
CA ILE A 1005 -27.68 -5.85 17.89
C ILE A 1005 -28.89 -4.99 18.33
N ALA A 1006 -28.72 -4.06 19.27
CA ALA A 1006 -29.77 -3.13 19.71
C ALA A 1006 -30.13 -2.12 18.60
N TYR A 1007 -29.13 -1.52 17.95
CA TYR A 1007 -29.32 -0.59 16.83
C TYR A 1007 -29.98 -1.25 15.61
N LEU A 1008 -29.57 -2.47 15.25
CA LEU A 1008 -30.19 -3.21 14.15
C LEU A 1008 -31.69 -3.47 14.40
N LYS A 1009 -32.10 -3.70 15.66
CA LYS A 1009 -33.51 -3.84 16.06
C LYS A 1009 -34.32 -2.54 15.96
N THR A 1010 -33.71 -1.36 16.00
CA THR A 1010 -34.45 -0.08 15.86
C THR A 1010 -34.65 0.35 14.41
N ARG A 1011 -33.79 -0.09 13.47
CA ARG A 1011 -33.79 0.33 12.05
C ARG A 1011 -35.01 -0.09 11.21
N LYS A 1012 -35.91 -0.97 11.72
CA LYS A 1012 -37.08 -1.51 10.98
C LYS A 1012 -36.71 -2.04 9.58
N MET A 1013 -35.63 -2.84 9.51
CA MET A 1013 -35.05 -3.29 8.25
C MET A 1013 -35.93 -4.32 7.55
N THR A 1014 -36.03 -4.23 6.22
CA THR A 1014 -36.62 -5.26 5.36
C THR A 1014 -35.60 -6.31 4.90
N GLY A 1015 -34.30 -6.09 5.15
CA GLY A 1015 -33.24 -7.05 4.86
C GLY A 1015 -31.88 -6.62 5.43
N VAL A 1016 -30.89 -7.50 5.30
CA VAL A 1016 -29.48 -7.22 5.66
C VAL A 1016 -28.56 -7.81 4.60
N THR A 1017 -27.54 -7.07 4.18
CA THR A 1017 -26.53 -7.56 3.23
C THR A 1017 -25.23 -7.86 3.96
N ILE A 1018 -24.70 -9.08 3.83
CA ILE A 1018 -23.37 -9.45 4.33
C ILE A 1018 -22.38 -9.41 3.17
N PHE A 1019 -21.26 -8.71 3.33
CA PHE A 1019 -20.12 -8.77 2.43
C PHE A 1019 -19.07 -9.75 2.98
N GLY A 1020 -18.62 -10.68 2.14
CA GLY A 1020 -17.60 -11.69 2.49
C GLY A 1020 -18.16 -13.04 2.93
N GLY A 1021 -17.30 -14.07 2.84
CA GLY A 1021 -17.65 -15.47 3.12
C GLY A 1021 -17.78 -15.82 4.61
N GLU A 1022 -18.22 -17.05 4.91
CA GLU A 1022 -18.43 -17.53 6.29
C GLU A 1022 -17.16 -17.50 7.16
N GLY A 1023 -15.97 -17.51 6.55
CA GLY A 1023 -14.69 -17.38 7.24
C GLY A 1023 -14.30 -15.96 7.69
N VAL A 1024 -15.02 -14.92 7.26
CA VAL A 1024 -14.78 -13.51 7.66
C VAL A 1024 -15.97 -12.86 8.36
N VAL A 1025 -17.20 -13.27 8.03
CA VAL A 1025 -18.41 -12.96 8.79
C VAL A 1025 -19.15 -14.27 9.02
N SER A 1026 -19.19 -14.75 10.27
CA SER A 1026 -19.60 -16.13 10.59
C SER A 1026 -21.05 -16.45 10.21
N LYS A 1027 -21.34 -17.75 10.08
CA LYS A 1027 -22.71 -18.25 9.89
C LYS A 1027 -23.60 -17.97 11.12
N ASP A 1028 -23.01 -17.79 12.30
CA ASP A 1028 -23.74 -17.47 13.52
C ASP A 1028 -24.19 -16.01 13.53
N ILE A 1029 -23.36 -15.09 13.02
CA ILE A 1029 -23.77 -13.69 12.76
C ILE A 1029 -24.93 -13.65 11.76
N GLU A 1030 -24.86 -14.42 10.66
CA GLU A 1030 -25.95 -14.53 9.67
C GLU A 1030 -27.26 -15.04 10.28
N GLN A 1031 -27.20 -16.03 11.17
CA GLN A 1031 -28.35 -16.52 11.93
C GLN A 1031 -28.89 -15.48 12.92
N GLN A 1032 -28.03 -14.75 13.64
CA GLN A 1032 -28.44 -13.67 14.54
C GLN A 1032 -29.15 -12.53 13.78
N LEU A 1033 -28.61 -12.13 12.62
CA LEU A 1033 -29.22 -11.13 11.74
C LEU A 1033 -30.60 -11.59 11.23
N SER A 1034 -30.72 -12.88 10.87
CA SER A 1034 -32.01 -13.49 10.50
C SER A 1034 -33.01 -13.46 11.65
N GLN A 1035 -32.57 -13.68 12.89
CA GLN A 1035 -33.43 -13.60 14.08
C GLN A 1035 -33.80 -12.17 14.51
N ILE A 1036 -33.03 -11.17 14.07
CA ILE A 1036 -33.37 -9.74 14.22
C ILE A 1036 -34.40 -9.34 13.16
N LEU A 1037 -34.24 -9.79 11.92
CA LEU A 1037 -35.16 -9.52 10.80
C LEU A 1037 -36.53 -10.21 10.93
N ALA A 1038 -36.64 -11.26 11.74
CA ALA A 1038 -37.87 -12.01 11.96
C ALA A 1038 -38.77 -11.44 13.10
N LYS A 1039 -38.55 -10.18 13.52
CA LYS A 1039 -39.20 -9.54 14.68
C LYS A 1039 -39.57 -8.09 14.42
#